data_AF-A0A7V1Q223-F1
#
_entry.id   AF-A0A7V1Q223-F1
#
_cell.length_a   1.000
_cell.length_b   1.000
_cell.length_c   1.000
_cell.angle_alpha   90.00
_cell.angle_beta   90.00
_cell.angle_gamma   90.00
#
_symmetry.space_group_name_H-M   'P 1'
#
loop_
_entity.id
_entity.type
_entity.pdbx_description
1 polymer ?
#
loop_
_entity_poly.entity_id
_entity_poly.type
_entity_poly.pdbx_seq_one_letter_code
_entity_poly.pdbx_strand_id
1 'polypeptide(L)'
;MDLSDHLEMVARTPVLLVASDYDGTLAPIVSDPSKAVADRESIVALRALAQIPSTHVAVISGRSLKDLAALLGDMDGVLLVGSHGSEFDVGFADGLGESSRRLMERLRETLEGIAEGDAGFGIEIKPASVAFHYRNADESRAARALESIDAGPASWDGVYVKRGKKVVELGVVSTNKGDALETIRKRVSATACVFLGDDVTDEDAFATLKGPDLGVKVGPGASSASFRIGDSHDVAKLLARLTELRLAWAAGAEATPIEEHAMLSDQRTVALVDGAARVVWMCAPRSDSSAIFAELVGGPTAGYFAVGPARSVAEAGQRYLRGTNIVETRWGSLTLTDYLDCAGTRPTQRAGRSDLVRVIGGAGKVKIEFAPRLDFGRVPTQLIVHDEGLVVEGVPDPIVLRAPGVTWRIERDGPHDTAIGEAEVIGKPIVLELRYGTGDLSASPRSEHDRRTETDQFWSQWLSGLEIPEVMPELVRRSALALRGLVYGPTGGMLAAATTSLPEDPGGVRNWDYRYCWLRDAAISCEALVRLGSNAEAIGFLDWVLGVLDRTSAPERLAPVYSVIGSELGAEAELPELPGYMGSKPVRVGNGASTQLQLDVFGPVVELVWQLLQRGAPVTFEHWQLVEQMVQAVERRWREPDHGIWEVRVERRHWVHSKVMCWVTIDRAMKIAERYLGTCRQDWQDLANAIRDDVCSQGYNQEARAFTAWYGSYELDASVLLAGTMGLIDPNDERFVSTVRRIEEELLLGPAVFRYKYDDGLPGGEGGFNFCTCWLIDAYLAVGRVDEAWALFNRYTTLAGPTGLIPEEYNVQSGHGLGNHPQAYSHAGLIFNALKLAQAGEGAC
;
A
#
# COMPACT_ATOMS: atom_id res chain seq x y z
N MET A 1 -17.12 -12.40 22.30
CA MET A 1 -16.71 -12.65 20.92
C MET A 1 -17.08 -14.08 20.64
N ASP A 2 -17.95 -14.30 19.67
CA ASP A 2 -18.30 -15.66 19.25
C ASP A 2 -17.24 -16.20 18.26
N LEU A 3 -17.42 -17.44 17.81
CA LEU A 3 -16.46 -18.08 16.88
C LEU A 3 -16.38 -17.33 15.54
N SER A 4 -17.48 -16.72 15.07
CA SER A 4 -17.52 -16.00 13.79
C SER A 4 -16.69 -14.73 13.87
N ASP A 5 -16.89 -13.93 14.92
CA ASP A 5 -16.12 -12.71 15.17
C ASP A 5 -14.60 -13.00 15.26
N HIS A 6 -14.24 -14.10 15.93
CA HIS A 6 -12.84 -14.49 16.10
C HIS A 6 -12.22 -14.98 14.79
N LEU A 7 -12.99 -15.69 13.97
CA LEU A 7 -12.57 -16.15 12.65
C LEU A 7 -12.29 -14.96 11.72
N GLU A 8 -13.14 -13.93 11.76
CA GLU A 8 -12.92 -12.68 11.03
C GLU A 8 -11.65 -11.96 11.48
N MET A 9 -11.42 -11.85 12.79
CA MET A 9 -10.20 -11.24 13.32
C MET A 9 -8.95 -11.97 12.83
N VAL A 10 -8.93 -13.30 12.92
CA VAL A 10 -7.76 -14.10 12.52
C VAL A 10 -7.54 -14.10 11.01
N ALA A 11 -8.61 -14.09 10.22
CA ALA A 11 -8.54 -13.98 8.76
C ALA A 11 -7.88 -12.68 8.27
N ARG A 12 -7.79 -11.64 9.11
CA ARG A 12 -7.22 -10.33 8.78
C ARG A 12 -5.77 -10.13 9.25
N THR A 13 -5.17 -11.17 9.82
CA THR A 13 -3.81 -11.07 10.37
C THR A 13 -2.74 -11.04 9.26
N PRO A 14 -1.63 -10.30 9.39
CA PRO A 14 -0.66 -10.14 8.31
C PRO A 14 -0.13 -11.46 7.74
N VAL A 15 0.21 -12.42 8.61
CA VAL A 15 0.64 -13.78 8.25
C VAL A 15 -0.14 -14.80 9.07
N LEU A 16 -0.92 -15.64 8.38
CA LEU A 16 -1.80 -16.61 9.01
C LEU A 16 -1.27 -18.03 8.82
N LEU A 17 -1.16 -18.80 9.90
CA LEU A 17 -0.95 -20.25 9.85
C LEU A 17 -2.25 -20.98 10.18
N VAL A 18 -2.75 -21.81 9.27
CA VAL A 18 -3.90 -22.70 9.49
C VAL A 18 -3.39 -24.13 9.61
N ALA A 19 -3.48 -24.70 10.80
CA ALA A 19 -3.04 -26.06 11.09
C ALA A 19 -4.20 -26.94 11.55
N SER A 20 -4.15 -28.23 11.20
CA SER A 20 -5.20 -29.19 11.57
C SER A 20 -4.62 -30.57 11.86
N ASP A 21 -5.22 -31.31 12.79
CA ASP A 21 -5.05 -32.76 12.83
C ASP A 21 -5.78 -33.44 11.68
N TYR A 22 -5.37 -34.67 11.35
CA TYR A 22 -5.98 -35.50 10.33
C TYR A 22 -7.12 -36.38 10.88
N ASP A 23 -6.81 -37.27 11.82
CA ASP A 23 -7.78 -38.24 12.35
C ASP A 23 -8.77 -37.52 13.26
N GLY A 24 -10.06 -37.89 13.20
CA GLY A 24 -11.14 -37.28 13.99
C GLY A 24 -11.44 -35.81 13.70
N THR A 25 -10.59 -35.13 12.95
CA THR A 25 -10.70 -33.72 12.57
C THR A 25 -11.00 -33.57 11.07
N LEU A 26 -10.03 -33.81 10.17
CA LEU A 26 -10.25 -33.76 8.72
C LEU A 26 -10.91 -35.03 8.19
N ALA A 27 -10.66 -36.17 8.83
CA ALA A 27 -11.25 -37.46 8.51
C ALA A 27 -11.99 -38.02 9.74
N PRO A 28 -13.21 -38.55 9.61
CA PRO A 28 -13.92 -39.13 10.75
C PRO A 28 -13.17 -40.35 11.30
N ILE A 29 -13.26 -40.58 12.61
CA ILE A 29 -12.69 -41.77 13.25
C ILE A 29 -13.43 -43.02 12.74
N VAL A 30 -12.69 -43.93 12.09
CA VAL A 30 -13.20 -45.21 11.59
C VAL A 30 -12.52 -46.39 12.27
N SER A 31 -13.16 -47.57 12.24
CA SER A 31 -12.65 -48.78 12.90
C SER A 31 -11.36 -49.33 12.29
N ASP A 32 -11.12 -49.03 11.02
CA ASP A 32 -9.90 -49.36 10.28
C ASP A 32 -9.23 -48.05 9.86
N PRO A 33 -8.18 -47.57 10.58
CA PRO A 33 -7.52 -46.30 10.29
C PRO A 33 -6.96 -46.20 8.86
N SER A 34 -6.70 -47.31 8.18
CA SER A 34 -6.26 -47.28 6.77
C SER A 34 -7.36 -46.84 5.80
N LYS A 35 -8.62 -46.81 6.26
CA LYS A 35 -9.81 -46.41 5.50
C LYS A 35 -10.38 -45.05 5.91
N ALA A 36 -9.67 -44.32 6.78
CA ALA A 36 -10.04 -42.95 7.09
C ALA A 36 -9.87 -42.12 5.82
N VAL A 37 -10.94 -41.49 5.35
CA VAL A 37 -10.92 -40.62 4.16
C VAL A 37 -11.22 -39.21 4.64
N ALA A 38 -10.34 -38.28 4.30
CA ALA A 38 -10.56 -36.87 4.61
C ALA A 38 -11.78 -36.34 3.87
N ASP A 39 -12.52 -35.47 4.55
CA ASP A 39 -13.63 -34.76 3.95
C ASP A 39 -13.14 -33.94 2.74
N ARG A 40 -13.80 -34.14 1.58
CA ARG A 40 -13.35 -33.55 0.32
C ARG A 40 -13.39 -32.02 0.35
N GLU A 41 -14.39 -31.44 1.02
CA GLU A 41 -14.55 -29.99 1.11
C GLU A 41 -13.45 -29.39 1.98
N SER A 42 -13.07 -30.07 3.07
CA SER A 42 -11.92 -29.69 3.90
C SER A 42 -10.62 -29.66 3.10
N ILE A 43 -10.37 -30.67 2.26
CA ILE A 43 -9.18 -30.71 1.40
C ILE A 43 -9.17 -29.57 0.38
N VAL A 44 -10.30 -29.30 -0.26
CA VAL A 44 -10.43 -28.17 -1.20
C VAL A 44 -10.16 -26.85 -0.50
N ALA A 45 -10.71 -26.65 0.71
CA ALA A 45 -10.51 -25.42 1.47
C ALA A 45 -9.04 -25.24 1.93
N LEU A 46 -8.38 -26.29 2.41
CA LEU A 46 -6.96 -26.23 2.79
C LEU A 46 -6.06 -25.87 1.61
N ARG A 47 -6.31 -26.45 0.42
CA ARG A 47 -5.59 -26.09 -0.81
C ARG A 47 -5.85 -24.65 -1.21
N ALA A 48 -7.10 -24.20 -1.16
CA ALA A 48 -7.45 -22.82 -1.48
C ALA A 48 -6.73 -21.84 -0.53
N LEU A 49 -6.75 -22.09 0.78
CA LEU A 49 -6.04 -21.29 1.78
C LEU A 49 -4.53 -21.23 1.50
N ALA A 50 -3.91 -22.34 1.12
CA ALA A 50 -2.49 -22.41 0.82
C ALA A 50 -2.07 -21.58 -0.42
N GLN A 51 -3.01 -21.25 -1.30
CA GLN A 51 -2.77 -20.39 -2.47
C GLN A 51 -2.98 -18.90 -2.17
N ILE A 52 -3.53 -18.53 -1.01
CA ILE A 52 -3.74 -17.12 -0.66
C ILE A 52 -2.42 -16.52 -0.15
N PRO A 53 -1.97 -15.36 -0.66
CA PRO A 53 -0.75 -14.71 -0.19
C PRO A 53 -0.70 -14.55 1.34
N SER A 54 0.49 -14.73 1.92
CA SER A 54 0.73 -14.64 3.38
C SER A 54 -0.17 -15.58 4.21
N THR A 55 -0.59 -16.72 3.64
CA THR A 55 -1.36 -17.77 4.33
C THR A 55 -0.62 -19.09 4.19
N HIS A 56 -0.32 -19.73 5.31
CA HIS A 56 0.39 -21.00 5.39
C HIS A 56 -0.54 -22.06 5.96
N VAL A 57 -0.46 -23.28 5.43
CA VAL A 57 -1.35 -24.36 5.83
C VAL A 57 -0.54 -25.59 6.21
N ALA A 58 -0.92 -26.26 7.30
CA ALA A 58 -0.26 -27.48 7.77
C ALA A 58 -1.24 -28.56 8.23
N VAL A 59 -0.89 -29.82 8.03
CA VAL A 59 -1.57 -30.97 8.64
C VAL A 59 -0.60 -31.69 9.56
N ILE A 60 -0.91 -31.71 10.86
CA ILE A 60 -0.05 -32.29 11.91
C ILE A 60 -0.71 -33.53 12.49
N SER A 61 -0.20 -34.71 12.15
CA SER A 61 -0.80 -36.00 12.49
C SER A 61 0.13 -36.90 13.31
N GLY A 62 -0.46 -37.82 14.08
CA GLY A 62 0.26 -38.94 14.68
C GLY A 62 0.67 -40.03 13.69
N ARG A 63 0.14 -40.02 12.47
CA ARG A 63 0.49 -40.96 11.38
C ARG A 63 1.91 -40.71 10.87
N SER A 64 2.55 -41.74 10.30
CA SER A 64 3.81 -41.53 9.59
C SER A 64 3.59 -40.57 8.41
N LEU A 65 4.60 -39.76 8.07
CA LEU A 65 4.52 -38.82 6.96
C LEU A 65 4.18 -39.52 5.64
N LYS A 66 4.71 -40.74 5.45
CA LYS A 66 4.42 -41.59 4.28
C LYS A 66 2.94 -41.97 4.21
N ASP A 67 2.34 -42.40 5.32
CA ASP A 67 0.93 -42.79 5.36
C ASP A 67 0.01 -41.57 5.20
N LEU A 68 0.38 -40.45 5.82
CA LEU A 68 -0.35 -39.18 5.70
C LEU A 68 -0.36 -38.69 4.25
N ALA A 69 0.81 -38.69 3.58
CA ALA A 69 0.92 -38.32 2.17
C ALA A 69 0.16 -39.27 1.25
N ALA A 70 0.15 -40.58 1.54
CA ALA A 70 -0.63 -41.55 0.76
C ALA A 70 -2.14 -41.31 0.84
N LEU A 71 -2.64 -40.81 1.98
CA LEU A 71 -4.06 -40.54 2.20
C LEU A 71 -4.52 -39.19 1.66
N LEU A 72 -3.69 -38.15 1.78
CA LEU A 72 -4.01 -36.80 1.31
C LEU A 72 -3.68 -36.60 -0.18
N GLY A 73 -2.79 -37.42 -0.73
CA GLY A 73 -2.25 -37.25 -2.07
C GLY A 73 -1.38 -36.00 -2.15
N ASP A 74 -1.22 -35.49 -3.38
CA ASP A 74 -0.46 -34.27 -3.64
C ASP A 74 -1.20 -33.04 -3.13
N MET A 75 -0.57 -32.28 -2.24
CA MET A 75 -1.16 -31.14 -1.53
C MET A 75 -0.25 -29.91 -1.68
N ASP A 76 -0.10 -29.45 -2.93
CA ASP A 76 0.67 -28.24 -3.25
C ASP A 76 0.40 -27.08 -2.28
N GLY A 77 1.47 -26.61 -1.63
CA GLY A 77 1.45 -25.50 -0.68
C GLY A 77 1.02 -25.86 0.75
N VAL A 78 0.62 -27.10 1.04
CA VAL A 78 0.27 -27.55 2.40
C VAL A 78 1.40 -28.36 3.01
N LEU A 79 1.86 -27.96 4.20
CA LEU A 79 2.91 -28.65 4.94
C LEU A 79 2.37 -29.91 5.62
N LEU A 80 2.95 -31.06 5.31
CA LEU A 80 2.60 -32.32 5.97
C LEU A 80 3.59 -32.62 7.10
N VAL A 81 3.04 -32.94 8.27
CA VAL A 81 3.83 -33.26 9.47
C VAL A 81 3.33 -34.58 10.06
N GLY A 82 4.19 -35.60 10.03
CA GLY A 82 3.93 -36.92 10.56
C GLY A 82 4.52 -37.14 11.95
N SER A 83 4.10 -38.24 12.58
CA SER A 83 4.63 -38.76 13.84
C SER A 83 4.66 -37.69 14.95
N HIS A 84 3.59 -36.90 15.06
CA HIS A 84 3.41 -35.79 16.01
C HIS A 84 4.52 -34.72 15.94
N GLY A 85 5.09 -34.44 14.76
CA GLY A 85 6.17 -33.45 14.63
C GLY A 85 7.57 -34.04 14.47
N SER A 86 7.69 -35.36 14.35
CA SER A 86 9.00 -36.00 14.15
C SER A 86 9.43 -36.04 12.69
N GLU A 87 8.47 -35.87 11.77
CA GLU A 87 8.67 -35.99 10.33
C GLU A 87 8.00 -34.79 9.66
N PHE A 88 8.77 -33.98 8.93
CA PHE A 88 8.23 -32.90 8.12
C PHE A 88 8.50 -33.16 6.65
N ASP A 89 7.58 -32.73 5.81
CA ASP A 89 7.81 -32.67 4.37
C ASP A 89 8.95 -31.68 4.00
N VAL A 90 9.45 -31.78 2.78
CA VAL A 90 10.68 -31.17 2.25
C VAL A 90 10.88 -29.73 2.75
N GLY A 91 12.05 -29.47 3.33
CA GLY A 91 12.48 -28.15 3.78
C GLY A 91 12.49 -27.97 5.31
N PHE A 92 11.69 -28.71 6.08
CA PHE A 92 11.63 -28.63 7.55
C PHE A 92 12.44 -29.68 8.32
N ALA A 93 13.08 -30.61 7.62
CA ALA A 93 13.97 -31.59 8.22
C ALA A 93 15.32 -30.96 8.61
N ASP A 94 15.38 -30.27 9.75
CA ASP A 94 16.64 -30.18 10.48
C ASP A 94 16.91 -31.58 11.02
N GLY A 95 17.86 -32.29 10.39
CA GLY A 95 18.23 -33.62 10.84
C GLY A 95 18.67 -33.61 12.31
N LEU A 96 18.43 -34.71 13.03
CA LEU A 96 18.83 -34.88 14.43
C LEU A 96 20.24 -34.29 14.69
N GLY A 97 20.40 -33.53 15.77
CA GLY A 97 21.71 -33.07 16.22
C GLY A 97 22.67 -34.24 16.48
N GLU A 98 23.99 -33.99 16.47
CA GLU A 98 25.00 -35.05 16.58
C GLU A 98 24.87 -35.86 17.89
N SER A 99 24.43 -35.23 18.99
CA SER A 99 24.10 -35.89 20.26
C SER A 99 22.90 -36.83 20.13
N SER A 100 21.81 -36.37 19.53
CA SER A 100 20.59 -37.17 19.33
C SER A 100 20.82 -38.33 18.36
N ARG A 101 21.65 -38.17 17.30
CA ARG A 101 22.03 -39.30 16.43
C ARG A 101 22.81 -40.37 17.18
N ARG A 102 23.78 -39.98 18.03
CA ARG A 102 24.52 -40.93 18.86
C ARG A 102 23.61 -41.68 19.83
N LEU A 103 22.67 -40.96 20.45
CA LEU A 103 21.70 -41.57 21.36
C LEU A 103 20.75 -42.52 20.62
N MET A 104 20.34 -42.15 19.40
CA MET A 104 19.47 -42.96 18.54
C MET A 104 20.14 -44.26 18.11
N GLU A 105 21.40 -44.19 17.69
CA GLU A 105 22.18 -45.39 17.33
C GLU A 105 22.34 -46.33 18.53
N ARG A 106 22.62 -45.76 19.70
CA ARG A 106 22.74 -46.50 20.95
C ARG A 106 21.41 -47.16 21.37
N LEU A 107 20.28 -46.46 21.20
CA LEU A 107 18.94 -47.02 21.45
C LEU A 107 18.67 -48.20 20.53
N ARG A 108 18.96 -48.06 19.23
CA ARG A 108 18.79 -49.11 18.24
C ARG A 108 19.59 -50.35 18.62
N GLU A 109 20.91 -50.22 18.81
CA GLU A 109 21.79 -51.36 19.14
C GLU A 109 21.34 -52.07 20.43
N THR A 110 20.90 -51.30 21.42
CA THR A 110 20.47 -51.87 22.71
C THR A 110 19.14 -52.62 22.59
N LEU A 111 18.17 -52.05 21.88
CA LEU A 111 16.88 -52.71 21.66
C LEU A 111 17.01 -53.93 20.74
N GLU A 112 17.89 -53.88 19.74
CA GLU A 112 18.25 -55.04 18.92
C GLU A 112 18.90 -56.14 19.76
N GLY A 113 19.80 -55.80 20.68
CA GLY A 113 20.38 -56.75 21.64
C GLY A 113 19.34 -57.37 22.59
N ILE A 114 18.32 -56.61 23.00
CA ILE A 114 17.20 -57.13 23.80
C ILE A 114 16.30 -58.06 22.97
N ALA A 115 16.16 -57.78 21.66
CA ALA A 115 15.38 -58.61 20.74
C ALA A 115 16.14 -59.86 20.24
N GLU A 116 17.46 -59.91 20.43
CA GLU A 116 18.32 -60.93 19.83
C GLU A 116 17.94 -62.35 20.28
N GLY A 117 17.78 -63.25 19.30
CA GLY A 117 17.45 -64.66 19.55
C GLY A 117 15.97 -64.96 19.79
N ASP A 118 15.06 -63.98 19.67
CA ASP A 118 13.62 -64.20 19.85
C ASP A 118 12.77 -63.62 18.71
N ALA A 119 12.18 -64.51 17.91
CA ALA A 119 11.28 -64.15 16.81
C ALA A 119 9.93 -63.53 17.26
N GLY A 120 9.65 -63.50 18.58
CA GLY A 120 8.48 -62.87 19.17
C GLY A 120 8.59 -61.34 19.32
N PHE A 121 9.80 -60.79 19.18
CA PHE A 121 10.07 -59.36 19.25
C PHE A 121 10.32 -58.75 17.87
N GLY A 122 9.88 -57.51 17.66
CA GLY A 122 10.10 -56.75 16.43
C GLY A 122 10.62 -55.36 16.73
N ILE A 123 11.61 -54.90 15.95
CA ILE A 123 12.16 -53.55 16.03
C ILE A 123 11.70 -52.76 14.80
N GLU A 124 11.17 -51.57 15.03
CA GLU A 124 10.81 -50.62 13.98
C GLU A 124 11.57 -49.31 14.23
N ILE A 125 12.35 -48.88 13.24
CA ILE A 125 13.19 -47.68 13.33
C ILE A 125 12.46 -46.53 12.63
N LYS A 126 12.26 -45.44 13.37
CA LYS A 126 11.70 -44.17 12.88
C LYS A 126 12.80 -43.08 12.92
N PRO A 127 12.63 -41.94 12.24
CA PRO A 127 13.69 -40.93 12.13
C PRO A 127 14.25 -40.39 13.46
N ALA A 128 13.44 -40.38 14.53
CA ALA A 128 13.84 -39.89 15.86
C ALA A 128 13.46 -40.84 17.01
N SER A 129 13.03 -42.07 16.72
CA SER A 129 12.61 -43.04 17.74
C SER A 129 12.75 -44.49 17.29
N VAL A 130 12.89 -45.41 18.23
CA VAL A 130 12.87 -46.86 18.00
C VAL A 130 11.67 -47.46 18.73
N ALA A 131 10.84 -48.21 18.02
CA ALA A 131 9.71 -48.93 18.59
C ALA A 131 10.03 -50.42 18.76
N PHE A 132 9.81 -50.92 19.99
CA PHE A 132 9.97 -52.31 20.39
C PHE A 132 8.61 -52.99 20.49
N HIS A 133 8.30 -53.86 19.54
CA HIS A 133 7.07 -54.64 19.46
C HIS A 133 7.24 -56.00 20.14
N TYR A 134 6.31 -56.37 21.03
CA TYR A 134 6.35 -57.64 21.76
C TYR A 134 5.02 -58.41 21.67
N ARG A 135 4.30 -58.19 20.57
CA ARG A 135 2.97 -58.79 20.33
C ARG A 135 3.02 -60.31 20.20
N ASN A 136 4.11 -60.86 19.66
CA ASN A 136 4.25 -62.28 19.33
C ASN A 136 5.10 -63.04 20.36
N ALA A 137 5.60 -62.37 21.40
CA ALA A 137 6.27 -62.99 22.53
C ALA A 137 5.25 -63.49 23.58
N ASP A 138 5.55 -64.58 24.26
CA ASP A 138 4.76 -65.00 25.43
C ASP A 138 4.99 -64.02 26.59
N GLU A 139 4.06 -64.03 27.54
CA GLU A 139 4.01 -63.05 28.64
C GLU A 139 5.28 -63.05 29.49
N SER A 140 5.91 -64.20 29.73
CA SER A 140 7.11 -64.28 30.57
C SER A 140 8.33 -63.64 29.89
N ARG A 141 8.46 -63.80 28.56
CA ARG A 141 9.54 -63.19 27.78
C ARG A 141 9.29 -61.70 27.57
N ALA A 142 8.05 -61.31 27.27
CA ALA A 142 7.67 -59.92 27.15
C ALA A 142 7.91 -59.14 28.46
N ALA A 143 7.59 -59.71 29.62
CA ALA A 143 7.83 -59.09 30.91
C ALA A 143 9.33 -58.83 31.16
N ARG A 144 10.20 -59.80 30.86
CA ARG A 144 11.66 -59.64 31.01
C ARG A 144 12.25 -58.61 30.05
N ALA A 145 11.78 -58.58 28.81
CA ALA A 145 12.22 -57.58 27.83
C ALA A 145 11.80 -56.17 28.26
N LEU A 146 10.56 -55.99 28.72
CA LEU A 146 10.06 -54.72 29.25
C LEU A 146 10.82 -54.27 30.49
N GLU A 147 11.11 -55.17 31.42
CA GLU A 147 11.92 -54.86 32.61
C GLU A 147 13.34 -54.42 32.22
N SER A 148 13.93 -55.06 31.22
CA SER A 148 15.26 -54.68 30.67
C SER A 148 15.23 -53.31 29.97
N ILE A 149 14.14 -53.02 29.26
CA ILE A 149 13.92 -51.71 28.62
C ILE A 149 13.77 -50.62 29.70
N ASP A 150 12.96 -50.89 30.73
CA ASP A 150 12.63 -49.97 31.80
C ASP A 150 13.83 -49.65 32.70
N ALA A 151 14.63 -50.66 33.03
CA ALA A 151 15.86 -50.50 33.80
C ALA A 151 17.05 -49.97 32.97
N GLY A 152 16.91 -49.94 31.64
CA GLY A 152 17.97 -49.58 30.71
C GLY A 152 17.57 -48.39 29.83
N PRO A 153 17.37 -48.60 28.52
CA PRO A 153 17.23 -47.52 27.54
C PRO A 153 16.09 -46.53 27.83
N ALA A 154 15.01 -46.94 28.51
CA ALA A 154 13.90 -46.05 28.88
C ALA A 154 14.24 -45.04 29.99
N SER A 155 15.34 -45.24 30.72
CA SER A 155 15.77 -44.39 31.84
C SER A 155 16.90 -43.41 31.45
N TRP A 156 17.37 -43.45 30.20
CA TRP A 156 18.49 -42.63 29.75
C TRP A 156 18.09 -41.16 29.59
N ASP A 157 19.05 -40.28 29.90
CA ASP A 157 18.87 -38.85 29.71
C ASP A 157 18.70 -38.51 28.22
N GLY A 158 17.68 -37.71 27.91
CA GLY A 158 17.27 -37.40 26.53
C GLY A 158 16.42 -38.48 25.84
N VAL A 159 15.99 -39.54 26.54
CA VAL A 159 15.06 -40.55 26.00
C VAL A 159 13.64 -40.34 26.51
N TYR A 160 12.68 -40.30 25.58
CA TYR A 160 11.26 -40.10 25.86
C TYR A 160 10.49 -41.39 25.55
N VAL A 161 9.73 -41.87 26.53
CA VAL A 161 9.05 -43.17 26.47
C VAL A 161 7.56 -42.99 26.14
N LYS A 162 7.08 -43.63 25.07
CA LYS A 162 5.65 -43.76 24.73
C LYS A 162 5.24 -45.23 24.80
N ARG A 163 4.19 -45.55 25.56
CA ARG A 163 3.69 -46.94 25.68
C ARG A 163 2.39 -47.13 24.90
N GLY A 164 2.35 -48.15 24.06
CA GLY A 164 1.17 -48.55 23.29
C GLY A 164 0.75 -50.00 23.56
N LYS A 165 -0.31 -50.45 22.88
CA LYS A 165 -0.82 -51.82 23.02
C LYS A 165 0.18 -52.82 22.43
N LYS A 166 0.93 -53.50 23.31
CA LYS A 166 1.98 -54.47 22.96
C LYS A 166 3.18 -53.86 22.20
N VAL A 167 3.49 -52.58 22.46
CA VAL A 167 4.65 -51.85 21.92
C VAL A 167 5.16 -50.81 22.93
N VAL A 168 6.47 -50.58 22.99
CA VAL A 168 7.10 -49.43 23.68
C VAL A 168 7.97 -48.69 22.68
N GLU A 169 7.79 -47.38 22.57
CA GLU A 169 8.55 -46.50 21.68
C GLU A 169 9.46 -45.59 22.51
N LEU A 170 10.75 -45.53 22.14
CA LEU A 170 11.78 -44.70 22.77
C LEU A 170 12.27 -43.66 21.76
N GLY A 171 11.96 -42.38 22.01
CA GLY A 171 12.36 -41.24 21.17
C GLY A 171 13.54 -40.47 21.75
N VAL A 172 14.34 -39.82 20.89
CA VAL A 172 15.49 -38.98 21.29
C VAL A 172 15.24 -37.47 21.15
N VAL A 173 14.00 -37.10 20.85
CA VAL A 173 13.48 -35.74 20.79
C VAL A 173 12.07 -35.77 21.41
N SER A 174 11.72 -34.78 22.23
CA SER A 174 10.32 -34.60 22.62
C SER A 174 9.56 -34.09 21.40
N THR A 175 8.71 -34.93 20.81
CA THR A 175 7.87 -34.54 19.68
C THR A 175 6.40 -34.68 20.07
N ASN A 176 5.75 -33.53 20.19
CA ASN A 176 4.30 -33.39 20.29
C ASN A 176 3.79 -32.36 19.26
N LYS A 177 2.46 -32.31 19.08
CA LYS A 177 1.84 -31.44 18.09
C LYS A 177 2.08 -29.95 18.37
N GLY A 178 2.27 -29.55 19.63
CA GLY A 178 2.58 -28.18 20.03
C GLY A 178 3.97 -27.72 19.59
N ASP A 179 4.99 -28.55 19.80
CA ASP A 179 6.36 -28.27 19.34
C ASP A 179 6.43 -28.14 17.81
N ALA A 180 5.66 -28.99 17.10
CA ALA A 180 5.53 -28.91 15.66
C ALA A 180 4.89 -27.59 15.20
N LEU A 181 3.77 -27.21 15.83
CA LEU A 181 3.05 -25.97 15.51
C LEU A 181 3.92 -24.72 15.71
N GLU A 182 4.62 -24.63 16.85
CA GLU A 182 5.53 -23.50 17.14
C GLU A 182 6.74 -23.47 16.19
N THR A 183 7.25 -24.63 15.76
CA THR A 183 8.32 -24.72 14.77
C THR A 183 7.88 -24.14 13.42
N ILE A 184 6.69 -24.51 12.95
CA ILE A 184 6.10 -23.96 11.72
C ILE A 184 5.88 -22.46 11.87
N ARG A 185 5.23 -22.04 12.97
CA ARG A 185 4.94 -20.64 13.27
C ARG A 185 6.18 -19.76 13.18
N LYS A 186 7.28 -20.16 13.83
CA LYS A 186 8.54 -19.39 13.82
C LYS A 186 9.15 -19.30 12.43
N ARG A 187 9.12 -20.38 11.66
CA ARG A 187 9.72 -20.40 10.32
C ARG A 187 8.97 -19.52 9.33
N VAL A 188 7.64 -19.57 9.38
CA VAL A 188 6.79 -18.75 8.50
C VAL A 188 6.52 -17.36 9.08
N SER A 189 7.05 -17.04 10.26
CA SER A 189 6.80 -15.79 10.98
C SER A 189 5.31 -15.47 11.14
N ALA A 190 4.49 -16.49 11.43
CA ALA A 190 3.04 -16.33 11.52
C ALA A 190 2.64 -15.44 12.71
N THR A 191 1.89 -14.37 12.40
CA THR A 191 1.35 -13.43 13.38
C THR A 191 0.18 -14.02 14.16
N ALA A 192 -0.57 -14.95 13.56
CA ALA A 192 -1.63 -15.71 14.23
C ALA A 192 -1.71 -17.15 13.72
N CYS A 193 -2.23 -18.05 14.55
CA CYS A 193 -2.42 -19.47 14.25
C CYS A 193 -3.87 -19.89 14.47
N VAL A 194 -4.44 -20.65 13.53
CA VAL A 194 -5.64 -21.46 13.72
C VAL A 194 -5.21 -22.91 13.90
N PHE A 195 -5.64 -23.58 14.97
CA PHE A 195 -5.43 -25.02 15.14
C PHE A 195 -6.75 -25.76 15.35
N LEU A 196 -7.00 -26.80 14.55
CA LEU A 196 -8.15 -27.67 14.63
C LEU A 196 -7.71 -29.07 15.11
N GLY A 197 -8.34 -29.59 16.15
CA GLY A 197 -8.01 -30.91 16.71
C GLY A 197 -9.16 -31.55 17.45
N ASP A 198 -9.16 -32.88 17.62
CA ASP A 198 -10.22 -33.66 18.24
C ASP A 198 -9.76 -34.49 19.44
N ASP A 199 -8.47 -34.69 19.65
CA ASP A 199 -7.99 -35.68 20.62
C ASP A 199 -7.17 -35.07 21.76
N VAL A 200 -6.70 -35.93 22.67
CA VAL A 200 -5.89 -35.49 23.83
C VAL A 200 -4.49 -35.05 23.41
N THR A 201 -3.98 -35.54 22.27
CA THR A 201 -2.66 -35.15 21.76
C THR A 201 -2.67 -33.75 21.14
N ASP A 202 -3.85 -33.26 20.75
CA ASP A 202 -4.06 -31.88 20.29
C ASP A 202 -3.99 -30.84 21.40
N GLU A 203 -4.17 -31.25 22.66
CA GLU A 203 -4.04 -30.33 23.81
C GLU A 203 -2.64 -29.73 23.91
N ASP A 204 -1.61 -30.45 23.45
CA ASP A 204 -0.25 -29.92 23.35
C ASP A 204 -0.19 -28.74 22.37
N ALA A 205 -0.95 -28.77 21.27
CA ALA A 205 -1.03 -27.67 20.32
C ALA A 205 -1.86 -26.51 20.87
N PHE A 206 -3.03 -26.79 21.47
CA PHE A 206 -3.86 -25.76 22.08
C PHE A 206 -3.13 -24.98 23.18
N ALA A 207 -2.28 -25.64 23.97
CA ALA A 207 -1.48 -25.01 25.02
C ALA A 207 -0.45 -23.98 24.50
N THR A 208 -0.10 -24.02 23.21
CA THR A 208 0.84 -23.07 22.60
C THR A 208 0.17 -21.80 22.04
N LEU A 209 -1.15 -21.82 21.86
CA LEU A 209 -1.90 -20.72 21.27
C LEU A 209 -1.96 -19.51 22.22
N LYS A 210 -1.75 -18.31 21.68
CA LYS A 210 -1.66 -17.05 22.43
C LYS A 210 -2.17 -15.85 21.62
N GLY A 211 -2.59 -14.79 22.32
CA GLY A 211 -3.00 -13.54 21.67
C GLY A 211 -4.19 -13.76 20.72
N PRO A 212 -4.08 -13.43 19.41
CA PRO A 212 -5.16 -13.58 18.45
C PRO A 212 -5.38 -15.03 17.97
N ASP A 213 -4.59 -16.01 18.43
CA ASP A 213 -4.69 -17.39 17.95
C ASP A 213 -6.06 -18.04 18.23
N LEU A 214 -6.49 -18.93 17.32
CA LEU A 214 -7.79 -19.61 17.37
C LEU A 214 -7.62 -21.13 17.50
N GLY A 215 -7.95 -21.66 18.68
CA GLY A 215 -8.04 -23.11 18.90
C GLY A 215 -9.48 -23.60 18.82
N VAL A 216 -9.74 -24.64 18.02
CA VAL A 216 -11.08 -25.23 17.87
C VAL A 216 -11.03 -26.74 18.12
N LYS A 217 -11.77 -27.18 19.14
CA LYS A 217 -11.99 -28.59 19.44
C LYS A 217 -13.09 -29.18 18.55
N VAL A 218 -12.81 -30.29 17.87
CA VAL A 218 -13.79 -31.05 17.08
C VAL A 218 -14.39 -32.16 17.94
N GLY A 219 -15.71 -32.28 17.97
CA GLY A 219 -16.40 -33.34 18.71
C GLY A 219 -16.42 -33.13 20.24
N PRO A 220 -16.85 -34.14 21.01
CA PRO A 220 -17.00 -34.05 22.48
C PRO A 220 -15.65 -34.17 23.22
N GLY A 221 -15.67 -34.09 24.56
CA GLY A 221 -14.50 -34.27 25.42
C GLY A 221 -13.92 -32.97 25.99
N ALA A 222 -13.23 -33.04 27.13
CA ALA A 222 -12.58 -31.88 27.74
C ALA A 222 -11.47 -31.32 26.82
N SER A 223 -11.33 -30.00 26.76
CA SER A 223 -10.31 -29.35 25.95
C SER A 223 -9.98 -27.95 26.45
N SER A 224 -8.74 -27.51 26.23
CA SER A 224 -8.25 -26.14 26.44
C SER A 224 -8.52 -25.20 25.26
N ALA A 225 -9.02 -25.72 24.13
CA ALA A 225 -9.39 -24.91 22.98
C ALA A 225 -10.47 -23.86 23.31
N SER A 226 -10.32 -22.67 22.74
CA SER A 226 -11.24 -21.54 22.96
C SER A 226 -12.65 -21.79 22.43
N PHE A 227 -12.79 -22.62 21.39
CA PHE A 227 -14.06 -22.90 20.73
C PHE A 227 -14.24 -24.39 20.42
N ARG A 228 -15.47 -24.78 20.06
CA ARG A 228 -15.84 -26.16 19.75
C ARG A 228 -16.81 -26.23 18.58
N ILE A 229 -16.64 -27.25 17.74
CA ILE A 229 -17.54 -27.63 16.64
C ILE A 229 -17.91 -29.12 16.72
N GLY A 230 -18.95 -29.53 15.96
CA GLY A 230 -19.56 -30.84 16.11
C GLY A 230 -18.73 -32.00 15.55
N ASP A 231 -18.31 -31.90 14.30
CA ASP A 231 -17.67 -32.98 13.55
C ASP A 231 -16.78 -32.48 12.40
N SER A 232 -16.26 -33.41 11.60
CA SER A 232 -15.42 -33.14 10.43
C SER A 232 -16.14 -32.36 9.32
N HIS A 233 -17.47 -32.40 9.26
CA HIS A 233 -18.22 -31.59 8.28
C HIS A 233 -18.32 -30.13 8.73
N ASP A 234 -18.42 -29.88 10.03
CA ASP A 234 -18.31 -28.51 10.56
C ASP A 234 -16.89 -27.93 10.39
N VAL A 235 -15.85 -28.77 10.39
CA VAL A 235 -14.47 -28.37 10.03
C VAL A 235 -14.44 -27.83 8.60
N ALA A 236 -15.06 -28.54 7.66
CA ALA A 236 -15.13 -28.10 6.26
C ALA A 236 -15.78 -26.72 6.11
N LYS A 237 -16.90 -26.48 6.82
CA LYS A 237 -17.59 -25.18 6.81
C LYS A 237 -16.73 -24.07 7.40
N LEU A 238 -16.04 -24.34 8.51
CA LEU A 238 -15.16 -23.36 9.14
C LEU A 238 -14.00 -22.99 8.22
N LEU A 239 -13.35 -23.99 7.62
CA LEU A 239 -12.26 -23.77 6.66
C LEU A 239 -12.74 -23.02 5.42
N ALA A 240 -13.90 -23.38 4.85
CA ALA A 240 -14.48 -22.67 3.72
C ALA A 240 -14.79 -21.20 4.06
N ARG A 241 -15.38 -20.95 5.24
CA ARG A 241 -15.63 -19.58 5.70
C ARG A 241 -14.34 -18.79 5.94
N LEU A 242 -13.32 -19.43 6.49
CA LEU A 242 -12.00 -18.83 6.66
C LEU A 242 -11.37 -18.48 5.30
N THR A 243 -11.50 -19.35 4.30
CA THR A 243 -11.06 -19.09 2.92
C THR A 243 -11.78 -17.87 2.35
N GLU A 244 -13.10 -17.79 2.47
CA GLU A 244 -13.88 -16.63 2.01
C GLU A 244 -13.42 -15.34 2.68
N LEU A 245 -13.29 -15.33 4.00
CA LEU A 245 -12.86 -14.17 4.77
C LEU A 245 -11.43 -13.75 4.43
N ARG A 246 -10.54 -14.73 4.26
CA ARG A 246 -9.12 -14.50 3.93
C ARG A 246 -8.96 -14.00 2.50
N LEU A 247 -9.73 -14.54 1.55
CA LEU A 247 -9.81 -14.04 0.18
C LEU A 247 -10.39 -12.63 0.14
N ALA A 248 -11.47 -12.37 0.88
CA ALA A 248 -12.08 -11.06 0.98
C ALA A 248 -11.11 -10.03 1.55
N TRP A 249 -10.38 -10.37 2.62
CA TRP A 249 -9.34 -9.52 3.19
C TRP A 249 -8.17 -9.30 2.21
N ALA A 250 -7.68 -10.37 1.58
CA ALA A 250 -6.62 -10.30 0.57
C ALA A 250 -7.06 -9.53 -0.69
N ALA A 251 -8.36 -9.50 -0.99
CA ALA A 251 -8.96 -8.72 -2.06
C ALA A 251 -9.43 -7.33 -1.59
N GLY A 252 -9.18 -6.97 -0.32
CA GLY A 252 -9.52 -5.64 0.19
C GLY A 252 -10.99 -5.34 0.39
N ALA A 253 -11.85 -6.35 0.56
CA ALA A 253 -13.31 -6.21 0.67
C ALA A 253 -13.81 -5.36 1.85
N GLU A 254 -12.92 -4.89 2.72
CA GLU A 254 -13.20 -3.91 3.78
C GLU A 254 -12.31 -2.66 3.72
N ALA A 255 -11.39 -2.58 2.76
CA ALA A 255 -10.61 -1.38 2.54
C ALA A 255 -11.55 -0.32 1.94
N THR A 256 -11.66 0.82 2.60
CA THR A 256 -12.37 1.96 2.03
C THR A 256 -11.77 2.28 0.66
N PRO A 257 -12.57 2.43 -0.41
CA PRO A 257 -12.07 2.84 -1.71
C PRO A 257 -11.26 4.14 -1.59
N ILE A 258 -10.11 4.22 -2.26
CA ILE A 258 -9.18 5.34 -2.08
C ILE A 258 -9.85 6.69 -2.40
N GLU A 259 -10.71 6.71 -3.42
CA GLU A 259 -11.47 7.88 -3.87
C GLU A 259 -12.51 8.40 -2.85
N GLU A 260 -12.88 7.61 -1.85
CA GLU A 260 -13.76 8.02 -0.75
C GLU A 260 -13.02 8.78 0.36
N HIS A 261 -11.69 8.85 0.32
CA HIS A 261 -10.91 9.56 1.32
C HIS A 261 -10.81 11.05 1.00
N ALA A 262 -11.08 11.89 2.00
CA ALA A 262 -10.88 13.33 1.94
C ALA A 262 -9.46 13.69 2.39
N MET A 263 -8.85 14.68 1.74
CA MET A 263 -7.52 15.20 2.05
C MET A 263 -7.59 16.47 2.90
N LEU A 264 -6.86 16.48 4.00
CA LEU A 264 -6.53 17.67 4.79
C LEU A 264 -5.10 18.09 4.48
N SER A 265 -4.83 19.39 4.46
CA SER A 265 -3.46 19.91 4.28
C SER A 265 -3.27 21.22 5.07
N ASP A 266 -2.07 21.44 5.59
CA ASP A 266 -1.56 22.76 6.01
C ASP A 266 -0.35 23.22 5.16
N GLN A 267 -0.19 22.62 3.98
CA GLN A 267 0.98 22.74 3.09
C GLN A 267 2.32 22.29 3.71
N ARG A 268 2.33 21.64 4.87
CA ARG A 268 3.54 21.04 5.46
C ARG A 268 3.34 19.56 5.69
N THR A 269 2.15 19.21 6.16
CA THR A 269 1.64 17.87 6.40
C THR A 269 0.36 17.68 5.59
N VAL A 270 0.10 16.43 5.20
CA VAL A 270 -1.13 15.96 4.59
C VAL A 270 -1.69 14.81 5.41
N ALA A 271 -3.01 14.76 5.56
CA ALA A 271 -3.71 13.66 6.19
C ALA A 271 -4.91 13.22 5.34
N LEU A 272 -5.24 11.93 5.35
CA LEU A 272 -6.45 11.41 4.72
C LEU A 272 -7.47 10.94 5.76
N VAL A 273 -8.73 11.31 5.52
CA VAL A 273 -9.87 11.00 6.38
C VAL A 273 -10.88 10.18 5.59
N ASP A 274 -11.31 9.04 6.10
CA ASP A 274 -12.35 8.22 5.48
C ASP A 274 -13.77 8.74 5.77
N GLY A 275 -14.79 8.16 5.12
CA GLY A 275 -16.20 8.51 5.34
C GLY A 275 -16.74 8.22 6.75
N ALA A 276 -16.03 7.40 7.54
CA ALA A 276 -16.34 7.10 8.94
C ALA A 276 -15.63 8.05 9.92
N ALA A 277 -14.98 9.10 9.41
CA ALA A 277 -14.17 10.05 10.18
C ALA A 277 -13.00 9.41 10.95
N ARG A 278 -12.30 8.48 10.32
CA ARG A 278 -11.00 7.99 10.75
C ARG A 278 -9.92 8.71 9.97
N VAL A 279 -8.93 9.25 10.65
CA VAL A 279 -7.68 9.67 10.02
C VAL A 279 -6.82 8.42 9.85
N VAL A 280 -6.81 7.90 8.63
CA VAL A 280 -6.18 6.60 8.28
C VAL A 280 -4.76 6.76 7.70
N TRP A 281 -4.40 8.01 7.36
CA TRP A 281 -3.11 8.36 6.80
C TRP A 281 -2.68 9.72 7.33
N MET A 282 -1.47 9.82 7.87
CA MET A 282 -0.82 11.10 8.19
C MET A 282 0.68 10.88 8.37
N CYS A 283 1.48 11.68 7.67
CA CYS A 283 2.94 11.73 7.85
C CYS A 283 3.33 12.98 8.62
N ALA A 284 4.34 12.90 9.49
CA ALA A 284 4.79 14.03 10.28
C ALA A 284 6.30 13.98 10.54
N PRO A 285 6.99 15.14 10.62
CA PRO A 285 6.46 16.51 10.55
C PRO A 285 6.18 17.00 9.12
N ARG A 286 6.63 16.28 8.10
CA ARG A 286 6.39 16.61 6.68
C ARG A 286 5.54 15.52 6.02
N SER A 287 4.86 15.88 4.94
CA SER A 287 4.19 14.95 4.04
C SER A 287 5.10 13.82 3.52
N ASP A 288 6.39 14.09 3.34
CA ASP A 288 7.40 13.12 2.89
C ASP A 288 8.14 12.39 4.03
N SER A 289 7.72 12.59 5.29
CA SER A 289 8.28 11.91 6.47
C SER A 289 7.64 10.55 6.71
N SER A 290 8.08 9.82 7.73
CA SER A 290 7.43 8.58 8.14
C SER A 290 5.98 8.81 8.60
N ALA A 291 5.12 7.84 8.38
CA ALA A 291 3.73 7.90 8.82
C ALA A 291 3.61 7.72 10.35
N ILE A 292 2.69 8.49 10.95
CA ILE A 292 2.20 8.29 12.33
C ILE A 292 0.85 7.55 12.35
N PHE A 293 0.13 7.61 11.22
CA PHE A 293 -1.04 6.81 10.90
C PHE A 293 -0.83 6.27 9.48
N ALA A 294 -0.87 4.96 9.34
CA ALA A 294 -0.68 4.23 8.09
C ALA A 294 -1.70 3.11 7.92
N GLU A 295 -2.88 3.22 8.56
CA GLU A 295 -3.97 2.26 8.42
C GLU A 295 -4.32 1.97 6.95
N LEU A 296 -4.21 2.98 6.09
CA LEU A 296 -4.43 2.83 4.65
C LEU A 296 -3.61 1.68 4.02
N VAL A 297 -2.34 1.51 4.38
CA VAL A 297 -1.47 0.46 3.79
C VAL A 297 -1.10 -0.65 4.78
N GLY A 298 -1.39 -0.45 6.06
CA GLY A 298 -0.98 -1.37 7.12
C GLY A 298 -2.13 -1.89 7.98
N GLY A 299 -3.38 -1.55 7.64
CA GLY A 299 -4.57 -1.87 8.43
C GLY A 299 -4.57 -1.22 9.83
N PRO A 300 -5.54 -1.54 10.69
CA PRO A 300 -5.68 -0.90 12.01
C PRO A 300 -4.42 -0.98 12.89
N THR A 301 -3.57 -2.00 12.67
CA THR A 301 -2.29 -2.20 13.36
C THR A 301 -1.23 -1.15 13.03
N ALA A 302 -1.34 -0.48 11.87
CA ALA A 302 -0.45 0.60 11.43
C ALA A 302 -0.98 2.00 11.74
N GLY A 303 -2.02 2.08 12.57
CA GLY A 303 -2.38 3.28 13.33
C GLY A 303 -3.36 4.20 12.64
N TYR A 304 -4.19 4.81 13.48
CA TYR A 304 -5.32 5.64 13.07
C TYR A 304 -5.75 6.59 14.18
N PHE A 305 -6.59 7.56 13.83
CA PHE A 305 -7.31 8.39 14.79
C PHE A 305 -8.78 8.50 14.41
N ALA A 306 -9.66 7.84 15.17
CA ALA A 306 -11.09 7.79 14.91
C ALA A 306 -11.90 8.61 15.91
N VAL A 307 -12.94 9.27 15.41
CA VAL A 307 -13.96 9.95 16.21
C VAL A 307 -15.32 9.57 15.63
N GLY A 308 -16.22 9.09 16.48
CA GLY A 308 -17.55 8.72 16.04
C GLY A 308 -18.57 8.71 17.18
N PRO A 309 -19.85 8.48 16.87
CA PRO A 309 -20.88 8.30 17.87
C PRO A 309 -20.63 7.03 18.69
N ALA A 310 -20.90 7.08 20.00
CA ALA A 310 -20.68 5.93 20.89
C ALA A 310 -21.59 4.72 20.59
N ARG A 311 -22.65 4.94 19.80
CA ARG A 311 -23.51 3.89 19.26
C ARG A 311 -23.51 4.00 17.75
N SER A 312 -23.47 2.87 17.07
CA SER A 312 -23.58 2.82 15.61
C SER A 312 -24.86 3.52 15.15
N VAL A 313 -24.75 4.34 14.11
CA VAL A 313 -25.85 5.04 13.44
C VAL A 313 -25.74 4.72 11.95
N ALA A 314 -26.90 4.56 11.31
CA ALA A 314 -26.98 3.96 9.98
C ALA A 314 -26.42 4.84 8.85
N GLU A 315 -26.35 6.16 9.03
CA GLU A 315 -25.96 7.08 7.95
C GLU A 315 -25.03 8.19 8.46
N ALA A 316 -23.86 8.29 7.85
CA ALA A 316 -22.92 9.39 8.00
C ALA A 316 -22.88 10.20 6.69
N GLY A 317 -22.89 11.52 6.78
CA GLY A 317 -22.67 12.39 5.61
C GLY A 317 -21.34 13.14 5.76
N GLN A 318 -20.43 12.98 4.80
CA GLN A 318 -19.16 13.70 4.76
C GLN A 318 -19.12 14.68 3.58
N ARG A 319 -18.53 15.87 3.80
CA ARG A 319 -18.30 16.87 2.75
C ARG A 319 -17.16 17.81 3.12
N TYR A 320 -16.55 18.43 2.12
CA TYR A 320 -15.74 19.62 2.35
C TYR A 320 -16.61 20.83 2.69
N LEU A 321 -16.15 21.69 3.59
CA LEU A 321 -16.65 23.07 3.65
C LEU A 321 -16.25 23.78 2.35
N ARG A 322 -17.21 24.48 1.75
CA ARG A 322 -17.08 25.03 0.40
C ARG A 322 -15.84 25.92 0.29
N GLY A 323 -15.01 25.63 -0.71
CA GLY A 323 -13.81 26.42 -1.00
C GLY A 323 -12.64 26.22 -0.03
N THR A 324 -12.64 25.13 0.75
CA THR A 324 -11.58 24.84 1.72
C THR A 324 -11.09 23.38 1.65
N ASN A 325 -10.04 23.08 2.42
CA ASN A 325 -9.63 21.71 2.79
C ASN A 325 -10.04 21.37 4.24
N ILE A 326 -11.19 21.89 4.69
CA ILE A 326 -11.81 21.54 5.97
C ILE A 326 -12.93 20.54 5.69
N VAL A 327 -12.95 19.42 6.42
CA VAL A 327 -13.92 18.35 6.24
C VAL A 327 -14.95 18.37 7.36
N GLU A 328 -16.22 18.21 7.01
CA GLU A 328 -17.33 18.07 7.94
C GLU A 328 -17.97 16.67 7.77
N THR A 329 -18.03 15.90 8.86
CA THR A 329 -18.74 14.62 8.92
C THR A 329 -19.92 14.74 9.89
N ARG A 330 -21.11 14.25 9.52
CA ARG A 330 -22.33 14.37 10.33
C ARG A 330 -22.96 13.01 10.62
N TRP A 331 -23.39 12.82 11.87
CA TRP A 331 -24.17 11.67 12.34
C TRP A 331 -25.37 12.16 13.16
N GLY A 332 -26.54 12.28 12.53
CA GLY A 332 -27.73 12.81 13.19
C GLY A 332 -27.49 14.21 13.78
N SER A 333 -27.50 14.33 15.12
CA SER A 333 -27.27 15.58 15.85
C SER A 333 -25.80 15.89 16.15
N LEU A 334 -24.88 14.98 15.83
CA LEU A 334 -23.44 15.17 16.00
C LEU A 334 -22.79 15.61 14.70
N THR A 335 -21.84 16.54 14.82
CA THR A 335 -21.01 17.00 13.70
C THR A 335 -19.56 16.97 14.12
N LEU A 336 -18.69 16.50 13.25
CA LEU A 336 -17.25 16.60 13.36
C LEU A 336 -16.71 17.52 12.29
N THR A 337 -15.83 18.44 12.67
CA THR A 337 -15.06 19.27 11.74
C THR A 337 -13.58 18.97 11.89
N ASP A 338 -12.95 18.49 10.82
CA ASP A 338 -11.53 18.11 10.77
C ASP A 338 -10.75 19.08 9.89
N TYR A 339 -9.62 19.58 10.39
CA TYR A 339 -8.69 20.40 9.62
C TYR A 339 -7.26 20.35 10.16
N LEU A 340 -6.28 20.58 9.27
CA LEU A 340 -4.92 20.93 9.67
C LEU A 340 -4.83 22.47 9.80
N ASP A 341 -4.30 22.94 10.92
CA ASP A 341 -4.34 24.35 11.32
C ASP A 341 -3.35 25.22 10.52
N CYS A 342 -3.89 26.03 9.60
CA CYS A 342 -3.13 27.01 8.80
C CYS A 342 -3.02 28.38 9.48
N ALA A 343 -3.56 28.59 10.68
CA ALA A 343 -3.65 29.91 11.29
C ALA A 343 -2.27 30.55 11.53
N GLY A 344 -2.23 31.88 11.40
CA GLY A 344 -0.97 32.63 11.39
C GLY A 344 -0.14 32.39 10.12
N THR A 345 1.19 32.42 10.24
CA THR A 345 2.12 32.20 9.11
C THR A 345 2.62 30.75 9.03
N ARG A 346 1.88 29.79 9.61
CA ARG A 346 2.31 28.39 9.71
C ARG A 346 2.65 27.74 8.35
N PRO A 347 1.86 27.90 7.27
CA PRO A 347 2.15 27.25 5.99
C PRO A 347 3.53 27.59 5.39
N THR A 348 4.08 28.76 5.71
CA THR A 348 5.39 29.22 5.19
C THR A 348 6.55 28.97 6.17
N GLN A 349 6.27 28.51 7.39
CA GLN A 349 7.30 28.17 8.37
C GLN A 349 7.86 26.78 8.12
N ARG A 350 9.18 26.60 8.34
CA ARG A 350 9.83 25.28 8.29
C ARG A 350 9.02 24.25 9.11
N ALA A 351 8.76 23.09 8.51
CA ALA A 351 8.06 22.02 9.21
C ALA A 351 8.80 21.61 10.49
N GLY A 352 8.02 21.30 11.51
CA GLY A 352 8.49 21.13 12.88
C GLY A 352 7.37 21.32 13.92
N ARG A 353 6.22 21.86 13.50
CA ARG A 353 4.98 21.81 14.28
C ARG A 353 3.76 21.70 13.37
N SER A 354 2.91 20.71 13.59
CA SER A 354 1.63 20.54 12.90
C SER A 354 0.54 20.22 13.91
N ASP A 355 -0.61 20.87 13.76
CA ASP A 355 -1.75 20.69 14.65
C ASP A 355 -2.94 20.19 13.81
N LEU A 356 -3.31 18.92 13.98
CA LEU A 356 -4.58 18.37 13.47
C LEU A 356 -5.67 18.65 14.50
N VAL A 357 -6.68 19.42 14.10
CA VAL A 357 -7.77 19.87 14.96
C VAL A 357 -9.05 19.17 14.55
N ARG A 358 -9.73 18.58 15.54
CA ARG A 358 -11.00 17.87 15.36
C ARG A 358 -12.02 18.43 16.34
N VAL A 359 -13.09 19.00 15.82
CA VAL A 359 -14.11 19.71 16.62
C VAL A 359 -15.42 18.96 16.59
N ILE A 360 -15.81 18.42 17.74
CA ILE A 360 -17.04 17.67 17.92
C ILE A 360 -18.11 18.63 18.44
N GLY A 361 -19.09 18.94 17.58
CA GLY A 361 -20.24 19.78 17.90
C GLY A 361 -21.54 18.97 18.02
N GLY A 362 -22.61 19.66 18.44
CA GLY A 362 -23.94 19.07 18.55
C GLY A 362 -24.24 18.52 19.94
N ALA A 363 -25.02 17.43 19.99
CA ALA A 363 -25.40 16.77 21.24
C ALA A 363 -25.41 15.25 21.08
N GLY A 364 -24.75 14.56 22.01
CA GLY A 364 -24.68 13.10 22.02
C GLY A 364 -23.39 12.55 22.64
N LYS A 365 -23.35 11.24 22.83
CA LYS A 365 -22.16 10.52 23.30
C LYS A 365 -21.25 10.16 22.14
N VAL A 366 -19.96 10.36 22.32
CA VAL A 366 -18.92 10.10 21.33
C VAL A 366 -17.87 9.15 21.87
N LYS A 367 -17.37 8.31 20.96
CA LYS A 367 -16.21 7.44 21.15
C LYS A 367 -15.04 8.01 20.36
N ILE A 368 -13.88 8.04 20.98
CA ILE A 368 -12.64 8.52 20.42
C ILE A 368 -11.62 7.40 20.54
N GLU A 369 -10.91 7.10 19.46
CA GLU A 369 -9.85 6.10 19.46
C GLU A 369 -8.59 6.73 18.87
N PHE A 370 -7.53 6.80 19.69
CA PHE A 370 -6.26 7.37 19.30
C PHE A 370 -5.19 6.27 19.36
N ALA A 371 -4.76 5.81 18.17
CA ALA A 371 -3.82 4.72 17.99
C ALA A 371 -2.62 5.17 17.15
N PRO A 372 -1.73 6.04 17.65
CA PRO A 372 -0.54 6.42 16.90
C PRO A 372 0.42 5.24 16.75
N ARG A 373 0.94 5.07 15.54
CA ARG A 373 1.88 4.00 15.16
C ARG A 373 3.00 4.63 14.33
N LEU A 374 4.06 4.99 15.03
CA LEU A 374 5.16 5.77 14.46
C LEU A 374 6.01 4.90 13.56
N ASP A 375 6.61 5.52 12.54
CA ASP A 375 7.41 4.84 11.53
C ASP A 375 6.64 3.65 10.92
N PHE A 376 5.42 3.94 10.48
CA PHE A 376 4.49 2.95 9.91
C PHE A 376 4.12 1.80 10.87
N GLY A 377 4.31 2.00 12.18
CA GLY A 377 4.07 0.99 13.21
C GLY A 377 5.30 0.18 13.62
N ARG A 378 6.50 0.49 13.11
CA ARG A 378 7.74 -0.18 13.55
C ARG A 378 8.23 0.29 14.91
N VAL A 379 7.89 1.51 15.32
CA VAL A 379 8.35 2.08 16.59
C VAL A 379 7.29 1.83 17.68
N PRO A 380 7.66 1.19 18.81
CA PRO A 380 6.79 1.04 19.98
C PRO A 380 6.19 2.37 20.42
N THR A 381 4.91 2.37 20.77
CA THR A 381 4.17 3.57 21.15
C THR A 381 3.71 3.44 22.59
N GLN A 382 4.05 4.40 23.44
CA GLN A 382 3.53 4.48 24.82
C GLN A 382 2.74 5.77 25.02
N LEU A 383 1.61 5.68 25.72
CA LEU A 383 0.70 6.80 25.97
C LEU A 383 0.55 7.06 27.47
N ILE A 384 0.85 8.29 27.90
CA ILE A 384 0.57 8.75 29.26
C ILE A 384 -0.67 9.64 29.26
N VAL A 385 -1.60 9.32 30.17
CA VAL A 385 -2.80 10.12 30.42
C VAL A 385 -2.47 11.26 31.39
N HIS A 386 -2.85 12.47 31.00
CA HIS A 386 -2.83 13.68 31.82
C HIS A 386 -4.23 14.32 31.88
N ASP A 387 -4.44 15.26 32.80
CA ASP A 387 -5.75 15.92 32.98
C ASP A 387 -6.25 16.62 31.70
N GLU A 388 -5.35 17.17 30.90
CA GLU A 388 -5.66 17.92 29.68
C GLU A 388 -5.58 17.07 28.40
N GLY A 389 -5.21 15.79 28.47
CA GLY A 389 -5.06 14.94 27.28
C GLY A 389 -4.04 13.80 27.43
N LEU A 390 -3.35 13.50 26.34
CA LEU A 390 -2.37 12.41 26.25
C LEU A 390 -1.00 12.93 25.78
N VAL A 391 0.07 12.32 26.28
CA VAL A 391 1.44 12.50 25.79
C VAL A 391 1.92 11.19 25.18
N VAL A 392 2.53 11.25 24.00
CA VAL A 392 3.24 10.11 23.40
C VAL A 392 4.68 10.12 23.89
N GLU A 393 5.11 9.05 24.53
CA GLU A 393 6.46 8.93 25.08
C GLU A 393 7.44 8.20 24.16
N GLY A 394 8.74 8.38 24.41
CA GLY A 394 9.80 7.64 23.71
C GLY A 394 10.08 8.11 22.28
N VAL A 395 9.58 9.30 21.92
CA VAL A 395 9.66 9.86 20.57
C VAL A 395 10.72 10.96 20.48
N PRO A 396 11.45 11.08 19.35
CA PRO A 396 12.46 12.14 19.18
C PRO A 396 11.82 13.53 19.09
N ASP A 397 10.65 13.63 18.46
CA ASP A 397 9.88 14.86 18.35
C ASP A 397 8.64 14.76 19.24
N PRO A 398 8.37 15.73 20.14
CA PRO A 398 7.24 15.65 21.07
C PRO A 398 5.88 15.58 20.37
N ILE A 399 5.01 14.66 20.80
CA ILE A 399 3.64 14.52 20.28
C ILE A 399 2.66 14.48 21.45
N VAL A 400 1.62 15.30 21.38
CA VAL A 400 0.55 15.32 22.39
C VAL A 400 -0.82 15.35 21.72
N LEU A 401 -1.81 14.74 22.37
CA LEU A 401 -3.22 14.92 22.04
C LEU A 401 -3.87 15.72 23.15
N ARG A 402 -4.11 17.01 22.93
CA ARG A 402 -4.89 17.83 23.87
C ARG A 402 -6.37 17.50 23.69
N ALA A 403 -7.03 17.07 24.75
CA ALA A 403 -8.42 16.61 24.73
C ALA A 403 -9.11 16.84 26.09
N PRO A 404 -9.32 18.11 26.49
CA PRO A 404 -9.90 18.42 27.79
C PRO A 404 -11.32 17.84 27.92
N GLY A 405 -11.61 17.23 29.07
CA GLY A 405 -12.92 16.66 29.36
C GLY A 405 -13.18 15.28 28.74
N VAL A 406 -12.18 14.64 28.13
CA VAL A 406 -12.25 13.25 27.68
C VAL A 406 -11.63 12.34 28.74
N THR A 407 -12.34 11.28 29.12
CA THR A 407 -11.80 10.25 30.01
C THR A 407 -11.20 9.13 29.17
N TRP A 408 -9.95 8.77 29.45
CA TRP A 408 -9.18 7.82 28.66
C TRP A 408 -8.97 6.49 29.38
N ARG A 409 -9.05 5.41 28.61
CA ARG A 409 -8.56 4.08 28.96
C ARG A 409 -7.49 3.68 27.96
N ILE A 410 -6.32 3.27 28.44
CA ILE A 410 -5.26 2.75 27.58
C ILE A 410 -5.45 1.24 27.41
N GLU A 411 -5.54 0.80 26.17
CA GLU A 411 -5.44 -0.60 25.76
C GLU A 411 -4.05 -0.86 25.21
N ARG A 412 -3.46 -1.99 25.57
CA ARG A 412 -2.12 -2.37 25.11
C ARG A 412 -2.23 -3.52 24.13
N ASP A 413 -1.66 -3.32 22.95
CA ASP A 413 -1.52 -4.33 21.91
C ASP A 413 -0.03 -4.52 21.61
N GLY A 414 0.56 -5.56 22.21
CA GLY A 414 1.99 -5.81 22.15
C GLY A 414 2.81 -4.58 22.59
N PRO A 415 3.66 -4.01 21.73
CA PRO A 415 4.49 -2.84 22.05
C PRO A 415 3.78 -1.50 21.80
N HIS A 416 2.49 -1.49 21.45
CA HIS A 416 1.76 -0.26 21.13
C HIS A 416 0.56 -0.03 22.03
N ASP A 417 0.46 1.19 22.56
CA ASP A 417 -0.70 1.68 23.27
C ASP A 417 -1.75 2.25 22.29
N THR A 418 -3.02 2.04 22.61
CA THR A 418 -4.19 2.70 22.01
C THR A 418 -5.00 3.34 23.12
N ALA A 419 -5.35 4.61 22.98
CA ALA A 419 -6.22 5.30 23.93
C ALA A 419 -7.67 5.29 23.45
N ILE A 420 -8.56 4.74 24.27
CA ILE A 420 -10.00 4.73 24.07
C ILE A 420 -10.63 5.80 24.97
N GLY A 421 -11.23 6.80 24.36
CA GLY A 421 -11.88 7.93 25.01
C GLY A 421 -13.39 7.88 24.86
N GLU A 422 -14.12 8.21 25.92
CA GLU A 422 -15.55 8.47 25.87
C GLU A 422 -15.83 9.88 26.38
N ALA A 423 -16.76 10.57 25.72
CA ALA A 423 -17.22 11.87 26.14
C ALA A 423 -18.69 12.11 25.73
N GLU A 424 -19.31 13.12 26.33
CA GLU A 424 -20.66 13.56 25.99
C GLU A 424 -20.63 15.05 25.64
N VAL A 425 -21.12 15.38 24.45
CA VAL A 425 -21.21 16.77 23.98
C VAL A 425 -22.50 17.37 24.52
N ILE A 426 -22.38 18.34 25.44
CA ILE A 426 -23.52 19.04 26.05
C ILE A 426 -23.31 20.55 25.93
N GLY A 427 -23.90 21.16 24.90
CA GLY A 427 -23.96 22.62 24.71
C GLY A 427 -22.63 23.31 24.33
N LYS A 428 -21.47 22.72 24.61
CA LYS A 428 -20.14 23.19 24.18
C LYS A 428 -19.43 22.13 23.35
N PRO A 429 -18.74 22.52 22.27
CA PRO A 429 -17.99 21.57 21.45
C PRO A 429 -16.79 21.01 22.22
N ILE A 430 -16.43 19.77 21.91
CA ILE A 430 -15.19 19.14 22.35
C ILE A 430 -14.14 19.37 21.26
N VAL A 431 -12.98 19.89 21.63
CA VAL A 431 -11.88 20.14 20.69
C VAL A 431 -10.74 19.19 21.01
N LEU A 432 -10.38 18.37 20.02
CA LEU A 432 -9.22 17.49 20.05
C LEU A 432 -8.12 18.13 19.21
N GLU A 433 -6.91 18.25 19.76
CA GLU A 433 -5.76 18.80 19.05
C GLU A 433 -4.59 17.83 19.13
N LEU A 434 -4.35 17.11 18.04
CA LEU A 434 -3.12 16.33 17.87
C LEU A 434 -2.02 17.29 17.44
N ARG A 435 -1.06 17.53 18.32
CA ARG A 435 0.05 18.47 18.13
C ARG A 435 1.34 17.68 18.00
N TYR A 436 2.02 17.88 16.88
CA TYR A 436 3.37 17.38 16.64
C TYR A 436 4.39 18.50 16.89
N GLY A 437 5.57 18.16 17.42
CA GLY A 437 6.67 19.09 17.65
C GLY A 437 6.55 19.94 18.91
N THR A 438 5.60 19.62 19.80
CA THR A 438 5.45 20.29 21.10
C THR A 438 4.87 19.35 22.14
N GLY A 439 5.44 19.38 23.36
CA GLY A 439 4.93 18.67 24.53
C GLY A 439 3.85 19.44 25.30
N ASP A 440 3.45 20.61 24.80
CA ASP A 440 2.56 21.52 25.50
C ASP A 440 1.09 21.12 25.34
N LEU A 441 0.45 20.72 26.45
CA LEU A 441 -0.97 20.42 26.56
C LEU A 441 -1.84 21.65 26.93
N SER A 442 -1.24 22.82 27.12
CA SER A 442 -1.98 24.04 27.47
C SER A 442 -2.91 24.49 26.35
N ALA A 443 -3.96 25.22 26.71
CA ALA A 443 -4.86 25.82 25.73
C ALA A 443 -4.09 26.78 24.82
N SER A 444 -4.38 26.75 23.51
CA SER A 444 -3.84 27.73 22.58
C SER A 444 -4.25 29.14 23.01
N PRO A 445 -3.34 30.14 22.99
CA PRO A 445 -3.69 31.54 23.26
C PRO A 445 -4.77 32.08 22.32
N ARG A 446 -4.82 31.54 21.09
CA ARG A 446 -5.85 31.83 20.09
C ARG A 446 -6.93 30.76 20.17
N SER A 447 -8.20 31.18 20.18
CA SER A 447 -9.33 30.27 20.25
C SER A 447 -9.39 29.33 19.04
N GLU A 448 -10.01 28.15 19.20
CA GLU A 448 -10.25 27.24 18.08
C GLU A 448 -11.07 27.93 16.97
N HIS A 449 -12.11 28.69 17.34
CA HIS A 449 -12.97 29.38 16.38
C HIS A 449 -12.18 30.35 15.49
N ASP A 450 -11.28 31.14 16.08
CA ASP A 450 -10.46 32.09 15.32
C ASP A 450 -9.47 31.36 14.41
N ARG A 451 -8.83 30.27 14.89
CA ARG A 451 -7.91 29.47 14.09
C ARG A 451 -8.60 28.79 12.91
N ARG A 452 -9.79 28.23 13.11
CA ARG A 452 -10.59 27.65 12.04
C ARG A 452 -11.02 28.70 11.02
N THR A 453 -11.39 29.90 11.49
CA THR A 453 -11.75 31.02 10.61
C THR A 453 -10.56 31.47 9.77
N GLU A 454 -9.36 31.59 10.35
CA GLU A 454 -8.13 31.89 9.61
C GLU A 454 -7.77 30.77 8.62
N THR A 455 -7.96 29.51 9.01
CA THR A 455 -7.74 28.37 8.11
C THR A 455 -8.72 28.35 6.94
N ASP A 456 -10.00 28.63 7.19
CA ASP A 456 -11.00 28.81 6.14
C ASP A 456 -10.55 29.92 5.18
N GLN A 457 -10.23 31.10 5.72
CA GLN A 457 -9.80 32.26 4.94
C GLN A 457 -8.55 31.98 4.11
N PHE A 458 -7.57 31.25 4.66
CA PHE A 458 -6.35 30.86 3.95
C PHE A 458 -6.64 30.11 2.65
N TRP A 459 -7.63 29.21 2.68
CA TRP A 459 -8.06 28.46 1.49
C TRP A 459 -9.03 29.25 0.61
N SER A 460 -10.08 29.82 1.21
CA SER A 460 -11.19 30.44 0.50
C SER A 460 -10.81 31.74 -0.20
N GLN A 461 -9.95 32.57 0.42
CA GLN A 461 -9.46 33.81 -0.21
C GLN A 461 -8.58 33.52 -1.42
N TRP A 462 -7.67 32.54 -1.31
CA TRP A 462 -6.86 32.14 -2.46
C TRP A 462 -7.73 31.60 -3.60
N LEU A 463 -8.68 30.71 -3.29
CA LEU A 463 -9.57 30.15 -4.31
C LEU A 463 -10.40 31.24 -4.99
N SER A 464 -10.79 32.28 -4.27
CA SER A 464 -11.54 33.41 -4.82
C SER A 464 -10.75 34.26 -5.82
N GLY A 465 -9.41 34.17 -5.79
CA GLY A 465 -8.52 34.83 -6.74
C GLY A 465 -8.32 34.06 -8.06
N LEU A 466 -8.86 32.85 -8.18
CA LEU A 466 -8.68 32.03 -9.38
C LEU A 466 -9.72 32.32 -10.47
N GLU A 467 -9.27 32.22 -11.71
CA GLU A 467 -10.08 32.23 -12.92
C GLU A 467 -10.65 30.83 -13.19
N ILE A 468 -11.84 30.54 -12.67
CA ILE A 468 -12.49 29.23 -12.82
C ILE A 468 -13.35 29.20 -14.10
N PRO A 469 -13.14 28.24 -15.03
CA PRO A 469 -13.96 28.11 -16.24
C PRO A 469 -15.39 27.67 -15.92
N GLU A 470 -16.31 27.89 -16.88
CA GLU A 470 -17.71 27.45 -16.75
C GLU A 470 -17.90 25.93 -16.84
N VAL A 471 -16.90 25.23 -17.39
CA VAL A 471 -16.91 23.77 -17.53
C VAL A 471 -16.49 23.12 -16.21
N MET A 472 -17.41 22.37 -15.60
CA MET A 472 -17.20 21.64 -14.33
C MET A 472 -16.57 22.49 -13.20
N PRO A 473 -17.11 23.69 -12.89
CA PRO A 473 -16.43 24.68 -12.06
C PRO A 473 -16.12 24.17 -10.65
N GLU A 474 -17.01 23.38 -10.04
CA GLU A 474 -16.80 22.86 -8.69
C GLU A 474 -15.70 21.78 -8.64
N LEU A 475 -15.58 20.95 -9.68
CA LEU A 475 -14.51 19.94 -9.77
C LEU A 475 -13.16 20.58 -10.09
N VAL A 476 -13.14 21.65 -10.90
CA VAL A 476 -11.95 22.47 -11.11
C VAL A 476 -11.51 23.15 -9.81
N ARG A 477 -12.43 23.75 -9.04
CA ARG A 477 -12.12 24.32 -7.71
C ARG A 477 -11.54 23.27 -6.76
N ARG A 478 -12.12 22.07 -6.74
CA ARG A 478 -11.63 20.97 -5.90
C ARG A 478 -10.24 20.49 -6.32
N SER A 479 -10.01 20.37 -7.62
CA SER A 479 -8.70 20.01 -8.17
C SER A 479 -7.64 21.06 -7.88
N ALA A 480 -7.97 22.35 -8.01
CA ALA A 480 -7.05 23.43 -7.65
C ALA A 480 -6.67 23.38 -6.16
N LEU A 481 -7.64 23.15 -5.25
CA LEU A 481 -7.38 22.98 -3.82
C LEU A 481 -6.56 21.73 -3.49
N ALA A 482 -6.75 20.64 -4.25
CA ALA A 482 -5.95 19.44 -4.13
C ALA A 482 -4.49 19.73 -4.51
N LEU A 483 -4.25 20.32 -5.69
CA LEU A 483 -2.91 20.70 -6.14
C LEU A 483 -2.22 21.65 -5.15
N ARG A 484 -2.91 22.70 -4.69
CA ARG A 484 -2.35 23.62 -3.69
C ARG A 484 -2.05 22.93 -2.36
N GLY A 485 -2.86 21.95 -1.97
CA GLY A 485 -2.65 21.14 -0.77
C GLY A 485 -1.42 20.24 -0.84
N LEU A 486 -0.99 19.87 -2.05
CA LEU A 486 0.22 19.06 -2.32
C LEU A 486 1.49 19.91 -2.44
N VAL A 487 1.38 21.24 -2.51
CA VAL A 487 2.54 22.15 -2.45
C VAL A 487 3.07 22.20 -1.02
N TYR A 488 4.35 21.93 -0.85
CA TYR A 488 5.08 22.11 0.39
C TYR A 488 5.46 23.59 0.56
N GLY A 489 4.59 24.33 1.25
CA GLY A 489 4.64 25.79 1.39
C GLY A 489 5.99 26.38 1.84
N PRO A 490 6.79 25.72 2.71
CA PRO A 490 8.06 26.29 3.17
C PRO A 490 9.16 26.41 2.11
N THR A 491 9.09 25.64 1.03
CA THR A 491 10.12 25.65 -0.02
C THR A 491 9.56 25.78 -1.43
N GLY A 492 8.29 25.44 -1.66
CA GLY A 492 7.67 25.42 -2.99
C GLY A 492 7.78 24.07 -3.72
N GLY A 493 8.50 23.09 -3.18
CA GLY A 493 8.48 21.72 -3.71
C GLY A 493 7.06 21.13 -3.65
N MET A 494 6.67 20.31 -4.61
CA MET A 494 5.30 19.81 -4.74
C MET A 494 5.28 18.28 -4.83
N LEU A 495 4.41 17.64 -4.06
CA LEU A 495 4.25 16.19 -4.05
C LEU A 495 3.60 15.69 -5.34
N ALA A 496 4.02 14.53 -5.85
CA ALA A 496 3.32 13.84 -6.93
C ALA A 496 1.95 13.28 -6.45
N ALA A 497 1.89 12.77 -5.21
CA ALA A 497 0.66 12.39 -4.53
C ALA A 497 0.81 12.45 -3.00
N ALA A 498 -0.30 12.34 -2.27
CA ALA A 498 -0.29 12.36 -0.80
C ALA A 498 0.16 11.05 -0.13
N THR A 499 0.14 9.94 -0.88
CA THR A 499 0.29 8.58 -0.34
C THR A 499 1.49 7.84 -0.93
N THR A 500 1.80 6.70 -0.31
CA THR A 500 2.70 5.69 -0.83
C THR A 500 1.96 4.37 -1.04
N SER A 501 2.45 3.57 -1.96
CA SER A 501 2.22 2.12 -2.07
C SER A 501 0.76 1.71 -2.18
N LEU A 502 -0.06 2.58 -2.78
CA LEU A 502 -1.35 2.17 -3.29
C LEU A 502 -1.15 1.44 -4.62
N PRO A 503 -1.85 0.31 -4.85
CA PRO A 503 -1.58 -0.57 -5.98
C PRO A 503 -2.12 -0.06 -7.31
N GLU A 504 -1.31 -0.14 -8.36
CA GLU A 504 -1.77 -0.10 -9.77
C GLU A 504 -2.49 -1.40 -10.16
N ASP A 505 -2.27 -2.49 -9.43
CA ASP A 505 -2.93 -3.79 -9.60
C ASP A 505 -3.16 -4.43 -8.24
N PRO A 506 -4.41 -4.56 -7.74
CA PRO A 506 -4.68 -5.12 -6.41
C PRO A 506 -4.07 -6.51 -6.19
N GLY A 507 -3.37 -6.70 -5.08
CA GLY A 507 -2.59 -7.90 -4.78
C GLY A 507 -1.25 -7.99 -5.51
N GLY A 508 -0.98 -7.07 -6.44
CA GLY A 508 0.24 -7.01 -7.25
C GLY A 508 1.41 -6.28 -6.58
N VAL A 509 2.50 -6.19 -7.34
CA VAL A 509 3.80 -5.65 -6.86
C VAL A 509 4.03 -4.19 -7.22
N ARG A 510 3.09 -3.56 -7.93
CA ARG A 510 3.20 -2.22 -8.53
C ARG A 510 2.66 -1.17 -7.56
N ASN A 511 3.45 -0.94 -6.50
CA ASN A 511 3.08 -0.10 -5.36
C ASN A 511 4.22 0.87 -5.06
N TRP A 512 4.10 2.15 -5.40
CA TRP A 512 5.20 3.12 -5.38
C TRP A 512 5.00 4.25 -4.37
N ASP A 513 6.07 4.83 -3.85
CA ASP A 513 6.00 6.00 -2.96
C ASP A 513 6.01 7.32 -3.75
N TYR A 514 4.89 8.03 -3.77
CA TYR A 514 4.70 9.26 -4.56
C TYR A 514 4.72 10.54 -3.71
N ARG A 515 5.15 10.45 -2.45
CA ARG A 515 5.20 11.59 -1.52
C ARG A 515 6.41 12.49 -1.73
N TYR A 516 6.96 12.50 -2.93
CA TYR A 516 8.17 13.23 -3.29
C TYR A 516 7.91 14.18 -4.44
N CYS A 517 8.88 15.05 -4.72
CA CYS A 517 8.80 16.06 -5.75
C CYS A 517 9.48 15.57 -7.03
N TRP A 518 8.70 15.01 -7.95
CA TRP A 518 9.13 14.80 -9.33
C TRP A 518 9.13 16.15 -10.05
N LEU A 519 10.22 16.45 -10.76
CA LEU A 519 10.35 17.70 -11.51
C LEU A 519 9.23 17.88 -12.54
N ARG A 520 8.91 16.79 -13.23
CA ARG A 520 7.86 16.72 -14.25
C ARG A 520 6.47 16.97 -13.65
N ASP A 521 6.14 16.24 -12.58
CA ASP A 521 4.84 16.28 -11.91
C ASP A 521 4.55 17.64 -11.31
N ALA A 522 5.52 18.19 -10.59
CA ALA A 522 5.44 19.50 -9.99
C ALA A 522 5.31 20.60 -11.07
N ALA A 523 6.12 20.56 -12.13
CA ALA A 523 6.07 21.58 -13.18
C ALA A 523 4.70 21.65 -13.86
N ILE A 524 4.15 20.50 -14.28
CA ILE A 524 2.84 20.40 -14.93
C ILE A 524 1.71 20.79 -13.98
N SER A 525 1.80 20.39 -12.71
CA SER A 525 0.77 20.71 -11.72
C SER A 525 0.75 22.20 -11.37
N CYS A 526 1.93 22.81 -11.25
CA CYS A 526 2.05 24.26 -11.13
C CYS A 526 1.56 25.00 -12.38
N GLU A 527 1.77 24.43 -13.58
CA GLU A 527 1.24 25.00 -14.83
C GLU A 527 -0.29 25.06 -14.81
N ALA A 528 -0.96 24.01 -14.32
CA ALA A 528 -2.41 24.01 -14.17
C ALA A 528 -2.90 25.14 -13.25
N LEU A 529 -2.18 25.44 -12.17
CA LEU A 529 -2.49 26.57 -11.28
C LEU A 529 -2.21 27.94 -11.94
N VAL A 530 -1.12 28.07 -12.70
CA VAL A 530 -0.80 29.29 -13.48
C VAL A 530 -1.91 29.57 -14.50
N ARG A 531 -2.42 28.53 -15.15
CA ARG A 531 -3.55 28.65 -16.09
C ARG A 531 -4.86 29.06 -15.42
N LEU A 532 -5.01 28.91 -14.11
CA LEU A 532 -6.12 29.46 -13.32
C LEU A 532 -5.79 30.82 -12.68
N GLY A 533 -4.63 31.40 -12.97
CA GLY A 533 -4.21 32.71 -12.47
C GLY A 533 -3.37 32.70 -11.18
N SER A 534 -3.01 31.52 -10.65
CA SER A 534 -2.15 31.41 -9.46
C SER A 534 -0.68 31.20 -9.84
N ASN A 535 0.13 32.26 -9.71
CA ASN A 535 1.53 32.23 -10.11
C ASN A 535 2.50 31.90 -8.96
N ALA A 536 2.07 32.06 -7.70
CA ALA A 536 2.96 31.97 -6.54
C ALA A 536 3.53 30.56 -6.33
N GLU A 537 2.71 29.53 -6.51
CA GLU A 537 3.11 28.14 -6.38
C GLU A 537 4.17 27.76 -7.43
N ALA A 538 4.00 28.22 -8.68
CA ALA A 538 4.96 28.00 -9.75
C ALA A 538 6.29 28.72 -9.51
N ILE A 539 6.27 29.98 -9.05
CA ILE A 539 7.49 30.71 -8.69
C ILE A 539 8.23 30.00 -7.56
N GLY A 540 7.51 29.60 -6.50
CA GLY A 540 8.10 28.85 -5.39
C GLY A 540 8.74 27.53 -5.85
N PHE A 541 8.09 26.80 -6.77
CA PHE A 541 8.67 25.60 -7.35
C PHE A 541 9.94 25.89 -8.17
N LEU A 542 9.96 26.94 -9.00
CA LEU A 542 11.17 27.29 -9.76
C LEU A 542 12.32 27.72 -8.85
N ASP A 543 12.05 28.48 -7.79
CA ASP A 543 13.02 28.82 -6.75
C ASP A 543 13.57 27.55 -6.05
N TRP A 544 12.70 26.57 -5.83
CA TRP A 544 13.09 25.26 -5.31
C TRP A 544 14.01 24.51 -6.29
N VAL A 545 13.72 24.50 -7.59
CA VAL A 545 14.56 23.86 -8.63
C VAL A 545 15.92 24.54 -8.70
N LEU A 546 15.97 25.88 -8.63
CA LEU A 546 17.21 26.64 -8.54
C LEU A 546 18.04 26.20 -7.31
N GLY A 547 17.39 26.06 -6.16
CA GLY A 547 18.06 25.55 -4.95
C GLY A 547 18.62 24.12 -5.12
N VAL A 548 17.94 23.24 -5.87
CA VAL A 548 18.45 21.90 -6.19
C VAL A 548 19.67 22.00 -7.13
N LEU A 549 19.61 22.85 -8.15
CA LEU A 549 20.72 23.08 -9.08
C LEU A 549 21.96 23.61 -8.39
N ASP A 550 21.82 24.51 -7.42
CA ASP A 550 22.95 25.05 -6.63
C ASP A 550 23.74 23.97 -5.90
N ARG A 551 23.11 22.82 -5.60
CA ARG A 551 23.74 21.66 -4.95
C ARG A 551 24.14 20.57 -5.94
N THR A 552 23.76 20.70 -7.20
CA THR A 552 24.02 19.72 -8.26
C THR A 552 25.27 20.11 -9.03
N SER A 553 26.11 19.13 -9.36
CA SER A 553 27.37 19.41 -10.07
C SER A 553 27.22 19.96 -11.51
N ALA A 554 26.10 19.67 -12.19
CA ALA A 554 25.78 20.15 -13.53
C ALA A 554 24.28 19.94 -13.82
N PRO A 555 23.62 20.76 -14.65
CA PRO A 555 22.17 20.66 -14.90
C PRO A 555 21.76 19.33 -15.55
N GLU A 556 22.61 18.73 -16.38
CA GLU A 556 22.35 17.43 -17.02
C GLU A 556 22.40 16.22 -16.07
N ARG A 557 22.70 16.46 -14.79
CA ARG A 557 22.72 15.47 -13.71
C ARG A 557 21.55 15.61 -12.74
N LEU A 558 20.57 16.47 -13.04
CA LEU A 558 19.33 16.49 -12.26
C LEU A 558 18.72 15.08 -12.23
N ALA A 559 18.49 14.57 -11.02
CA ALA A 559 17.66 13.40 -10.79
C ALA A 559 16.19 13.74 -11.12
N PRO A 560 15.35 12.73 -11.43
CA PRO A 560 13.93 12.96 -11.71
C PRO A 560 13.13 13.43 -10.49
N VAL A 561 13.53 12.98 -9.30
CA VAL A 561 12.77 13.11 -8.05
C VAL A 561 13.65 13.47 -6.86
N TYR A 562 13.12 14.30 -5.96
CA TYR A 562 13.76 14.75 -4.73
C TYR A 562 12.76 14.80 -3.57
N SER A 563 13.24 14.91 -2.33
CA SER A 563 12.40 15.25 -1.18
C SER A 563 11.76 16.63 -1.34
N VAL A 564 10.73 16.96 -0.56
CA VAL A 564 10.09 18.29 -0.66
C VAL A 564 11.02 19.45 -0.28
N ILE A 565 12.14 19.16 0.40
CA ILE A 565 13.19 20.13 0.73
C ILE A 565 14.34 20.17 -0.29
N GLY A 566 14.23 19.41 -1.38
CA GLY A 566 15.23 19.38 -2.47
C GLY A 566 16.48 18.59 -2.15
N SER A 567 16.39 17.58 -1.27
CA SER A 567 17.46 16.61 -1.05
C SER A 567 17.26 15.40 -1.96
N GLU A 568 18.36 14.77 -2.39
CA GLU A 568 18.29 13.46 -3.04
C GLU A 568 17.60 12.45 -2.11
N LEU A 569 16.90 11.49 -2.70
CA LEU A 569 16.27 10.41 -1.96
C LEU A 569 17.29 9.33 -1.59
N GLY A 570 17.05 8.66 -0.46
CA GLY A 570 17.76 7.42 -0.14
C GLY A 570 17.35 6.27 -1.06
N ALA A 571 17.99 5.11 -0.87
CA ALA A 571 17.57 3.89 -1.54
C ALA A 571 16.12 3.54 -1.18
N GLU A 572 15.36 3.08 -2.17
CA GLU A 572 14.03 2.49 -1.96
C GLU A 572 14.13 1.31 -0.99
N ALA A 573 13.20 1.25 -0.04
CA ALA A 573 13.14 0.19 0.96
C ALA A 573 11.72 -0.39 1.04
N GLU A 574 11.64 -1.69 1.27
CA GLU A 574 10.39 -2.41 1.48
C GLU A 574 10.06 -2.52 2.97
N LEU A 575 8.77 -2.48 3.30
CA LEU A 575 8.19 -2.69 4.63
C LEU A 575 7.39 -4.01 4.63
N PRO A 576 8.07 -5.18 4.71
CA PRO A 576 7.44 -6.49 4.52
C PRO A 576 6.41 -6.85 5.59
N GLU A 577 6.49 -6.23 6.77
CA GLU A 577 5.56 -6.39 7.87
C GLU A 577 4.17 -5.80 7.59
N LEU A 578 4.07 -4.84 6.65
CA LEU A 578 2.80 -4.22 6.31
C LEU A 578 2.02 -5.10 5.32
N PRO A 579 0.72 -5.37 5.56
CA PRO A 579 -0.10 -6.16 4.66
C PRO A 579 -0.29 -5.55 3.27
N GLY A 580 -0.19 -4.22 3.13
CA GLY A 580 -0.49 -3.51 1.90
C GLY A 580 -1.97 -3.18 1.75
N TYR A 581 -2.29 -2.13 0.99
CA TYR A 581 -3.67 -1.82 0.64
C TYR A 581 -4.25 -2.94 -0.23
N MET A 582 -5.39 -3.50 0.18
CA MET A 582 -5.98 -4.70 -0.45
C MET A 582 -4.96 -5.86 -0.60
N GLY A 583 -4.12 -6.09 0.40
CA GLY A 583 -3.12 -7.16 0.39
C GLY A 583 -1.96 -6.98 -0.60
N SER A 584 -1.84 -5.80 -1.22
CA SER A 584 -0.86 -5.53 -2.28
C SER A 584 0.53 -5.28 -1.71
N LYS A 585 1.48 -6.15 -2.02
CA LYS A 585 2.84 -6.12 -1.49
C LYS A 585 3.89 -6.05 -2.61
N PRO A 586 5.05 -5.42 -2.36
CA PRO A 586 5.49 -4.84 -1.08
C PRO A 586 4.93 -3.42 -0.87
N VAL A 587 4.89 -2.98 0.38
CA VAL A 587 4.80 -1.55 0.72
C VAL A 587 6.21 -0.96 0.67
N ARG A 588 6.38 0.17 -0.02
CA ARG A 588 7.67 0.83 -0.26
C ARG A 588 7.76 2.20 0.40
N VAL A 589 8.96 2.58 0.77
CA VAL A 589 9.35 3.95 1.13
C VAL A 589 10.57 4.36 0.33
N GLY A 590 10.57 5.61 -0.15
CA GLY A 590 11.48 6.01 -1.22
C GLY A 590 11.02 5.51 -2.59
N ASN A 591 11.73 5.88 -3.65
CA ASN A 591 11.40 5.44 -5.00
C ASN A 591 12.69 5.23 -5.82
N GLY A 592 12.79 4.08 -6.50
CA GLY A 592 13.90 3.71 -7.36
C GLY A 592 14.14 4.62 -8.57
N ALA A 593 13.16 5.42 -8.98
CA ALA A 593 13.27 6.43 -10.03
C ALA A 593 14.35 7.49 -9.73
N SER A 594 14.71 7.67 -8.47
CA SER A 594 15.84 8.52 -8.04
C SER A 594 17.17 8.15 -8.72
N THR A 595 17.33 6.89 -9.14
CA THR A 595 18.53 6.40 -9.83
C THR A 595 18.39 6.35 -11.35
N GLN A 596 17.19 6.63 -11.87
CA GLN A 596 16.92 6.58 -13.30
C GLN A 596 17.41 7.84 -14.01
N LEU A 597 17.87 7.63 -15.23
CA LEU A 597 17.98 8.70 -16.21
C LEU A 597 16.62 8.92 -16.87
N GLN A 598 16.05 10.12 -16.72
CA GLN A 598 14.86 10.57 -17.44
C GLN A 598 15.17 11.91 -18.11
N LEU A 599 15.17 11.95 -19.43
CA LEU A 599 15.56 13.15 -20.19
C LEU A 599 14.40 14.14 -20.39
N ASP A 600 13.18 13.71 -20.08
CA ASP A 600 11.97 14.50 -20.30
C ASP A 600 11.79 15.62 -19.26
N VAL A 601 12.42 15.49 -18.09
CA VAL A 601 12.25 16.38 -16.93
C VAL A 601 12.50 17.87 -17.23
N PHE A 602 13.29 18.19 -18.25
CA PHE A 602 13.63 19.55 -18.62
C PHE A 602 12.50 20.29 -19.36
N GLY A 603 11.72 19.57 -20.18
CA GLY A 603 10.66 20.15 -21.03
C GLY A 603 9.58 20.86 -20.20
N PRO A 604 8.94 20.17 -19.24
CA PRO A 604 7.91 20.75 -18.39
C PRO A 604 8.38 21.97 -17.58
N VAL A 605 9.63 21.99 -17.11
CA VAL A 605 10.17 23.14 -16.37
C VAL A 605 10.23 24.40 -17.26
N VAL A 606 10.69 24.26 -18.50
CA VAL A 606 10.74 25.41 -19.43
C VAL A 606 9.35 25.79 -19.93
N GLU A 607 8.44 24.82 -20.12
CA GLU A 607 7.01 25.09 -20.39
C GLU A 607 6.40 25.94 -19.27
N LEU A 608 6.67 25.63 -18.00
CA LEU A 608 6.16 26.40 -16.87
C LEU A 608 6.64 27.86 -16.90
N VAL A 609 7.93 28.09 -17.18
CA VAL A 609 8.48 29.45 -17.34
C VAL A 609 7.80 30.18 -18.49
N TRP A 610 7.58 29.51 -19.62
CA TRP A 610 6.85 30.07 -20.75
C TRP A 610 5.42 30.45 -20.38
N GLN A 611 4.68 29.59 -19.66
CA GLN A 611 3.30 29.89 -19.24
C GLN A 611 3.24 31.05 -18.24
N LEU A 612 4.19 31.16 -17.31
CA LEU A 612 4.30 32.31 -16.40
C LEU A 612 4.49 33.62 -17.16
N LEU A 613 5.38 33.64 -18.17
CA LEU A 613 5.62 34.81 -19.00
C LEU A 613 4.38 35.19 -19.83
N GLN A 614 3.66 34.20 -20.36
CA GLN A 614 2.39 34.40 -21.08
C GLN A 614 1.32 35.07 -20.21
N ARG A 615 1.33 34.77 -18.90
CA ARG A 615 0.46 35.38 -17.88
C ARG A 615 1.00 36.71 -17.33
N GLY A 616 2.16 37.18 -17.78
CA GLY A 616 2.78 38.42 -17.29
C GLY A 616 3.28 38.31 -15.84
N ALA A 617 3.57 37.09 -15.37
CA ALA A 617 4.11 36.87 -14.04
C ALA A 617 5.56 37.39 -13.90
N PRO A 618 6.01 37.75 -12.68
CA PRO A 618 7.34 38.30 -12.45
C PRO A 618 8.42 37.21 -12.50
N VAL A 619 8.82 36.82 -13.71
CA VAL A 619 9.94 35.91 -13.95
C VAL A 619 11.26 36.69 -13.82
N THR A 620 12.22 36.16 -13.05
CA THR A 620 13.49 36.82 -12.74
C THR A 620 14.58 36.46 -13.75
N PHE A 621 15.75 37.10 -13.62
CA PHE A 621 16.91 36.73 -14.42
C PHE A 621 17.43 35.32 -14.10
N GLU A 622 17.34 34.91 -12.84
CA GLU A 622 17.72 33.57 -12.38
C GLU A 622 16.82 32.49 -13.03
N HIS A 623 15.52 32.77 -13.18
CA HIS A 623 14.62 31.89 -13.94
C HIS A 623 14.96 31.81 -15.43
N TRP A 624 15.50 32.88 -16.02
CA TRP A 624 16.03 32.80 -17.38
C TRP A 624 17.30 31.96 -17.44
N GLN A 625 18.22 32.12 -16.49
CA GLN A 625 19.42 31.26 -16.40
C GLN A 625 19.06 29.79 -16.18
N LEU A 626 17.97 29.50 -15.47
CA LEU A 626 17.42 28.15 -15.36
C LEU A 626 17.04 27.60 -16.75
N VAL A 627 16.34 28.37 -17.59
CA VAL A 627 16.01 27.96 -18.97
C VAL A 627 17.28 27.66 -19.78
N GLU A 628 18.29 28.54 -19.71
CA GLU A 628 19.56 28.32 -20.42
C GLU A 628 20.28 27.04 -19.93
N GLN A 629 20.23 26.76 -18.63
CA GLN A 629 20.77 25.52 -18.04
C GLN A 629 20.02 24.26 -18.52
N MET A 630 18.69 24.33 -18.65
CA MET A 630 17.89 23.22 -19.19
C MET A 630 18.24 22.95 -20.66
N VAL A 631 18.39 24.01 -21.48
CA VAL A 631 18.84 23.89 -22.87
C VAL A 631 20.22 23.26 -22.94
N GLN A 632 21.16 23.69 -22.10
CA GLN A 632 22.50 23.13 -22.04
C GLN A 632 22.49 21.63 -21.66
N ALA A 633 21.59 21.22 -20.77
CA ALA A 633 21.44 19.81 -20.41
C ALA A 633 20.95 18.97 -21.60
N VAL A 634 19.95 19.48 -22.34
CA VAL A 634 19.45 18.85 -23.57
C VAL A 634 20.55 18.77 -24.62
N GLU A 635 21.26 19.86 -24.91
CA GLU A 635 22.38 19.92 -25.87
C GLU A 635 23.39 18.78 -25.65
N ARG A 636 23.72 18.49 -24.39
CA ARG A 636 24.71 17.48 -24.02
C ARG A 636 24.20 16.04 -24.17
N ARG A 637 22.91 15.79 -23.94
CA ARG A 637 22.43 14.43 -23.61
C ARG A 637 21.25 13.92 -24.41
N TRP A 638 20.58 14.76 -25.22
CA TRP A 638 19.35 14.36 -25.91
C TRP A 638 19.53 13.15 -26.83
N ARG A 639 20.75 12.85 -27.29
CA ARG A 639 21.05 11.68 -28.13
C ARG A 639 21.18 10.35 -27.36
N GLU A 640 21.16 10.37 -26.03
CA GLU A 640 21.30 9.16 -25.22
C GLU A 640 19.95 8.43 -25.05
N PRO A 641 19.93 7.09 -24.94
CA PRO A 641 18.75 6.37 -24.48
C PRO A 641 18.52 6.60 -22.97
N ASP A 642 17.26 6.59 -22.53
CA ASP A 642 16.84 6.83 -21.14
C ASP A 642 15.73 5.84 -20.70
N HIS A 643 15.13 6.03 -19.52
CA HIS A 643 14.10 5.12 -18.99
C HIS A 643 12.66 5.56 -19.31
N GLY A 644 12.48 6.64 -20.07
CA GLY A 644 11.15 7.17 -20.36
C GLY A 644 10.48 7.75 -19.12
N ILE A 645 9.15 7.89 -19.19
CA ILE A 645 8.34 8.57 -18.16
C ILE A 645 7.75 7.60 -17.11
N TRP A 646 7.55 6.33 -17.44
CA TRP A 646 6.75 5.38 -16.65
C TRP A 646 7.53 4.50 -15.68
N GLU A 647 8.75 4.89 -15.30
CA GLU A 647 9.56 4.17 -14.31
C GLU A 647 9.79 2.67 -14.60
N VAL A 648 9.69 2.27 -15.87
CA VAL A 648 9.79 0.89 -16.34
C VAL A 648 11.10 0.22 -15.91
N ARG A 649 11.07 -1.11 -15.72
CA ARG A 649 12.23 -1.88 -15.22
C ARG A 649 12.95 -2.62 -16.36
N VAL A 650 13.00 -1.99 -17.52
CA VAL A 650 13.73 -2.47 -18.72
C VAL A 650 14.97 -1.63 -19.00
N GLU A 651 15.77 -2.08 -19.96
CA GLU A 651 16.92 -1.34 -20.46
C GLU A 651 16.53 0.03 -21.05
N ARG A 652 17.51 0.94 -21.09
CA ARG A 652 17.30 2.28 -21.64
C ARG A 652 17.01 2.23 -23.14
N ARG A 653 16.08 3.05 -23.60
CA ARG A 653 15.66 3.14 -25.01
C ARG A 653 15.57 4.58 -25.47
N HIS A 654 15.46 4.78 -26.78
CA HIS A 654 15.15 6.10 -27.35
C HIS A 654 13.63 6.32 -27.32
N TRP A 655 13.12 6.66 -26.14
CA TRP A 655 11.69 6.92 -25.93
C TRP A 655 11.25 8.15 -26.70
N VAL A 656 10.17 8.02 -27.49
CA VAL A 656 9.67 9.13 -28.32
C VAL A 656 9.28 10.32 -27.44
N HIS A 657 8.57 10.07 -26.34
CA HIS A 657 8.19 11.09 -25.38
C HIS A 657 9.39 11.89 -24.84
N SER A 658 10.47 11.21 -24.43
CA SER A 658 11.66 11.89 -23.91
C SER A 658 12.29 12.82 -24.94
N LYS A 659 12.31 12.42 -26.21
CA LYS A 659 12.83 13.25 -27.30
C LYS A 659 11.90 14.41 -27.65
N VAL A 660 10.59 14.20 -27.58
CA VAL A 660 9.59 15.28 -27.69
C VAL A 660 9.83 16.32 -26.59
N MET A 661 10.03 15.90 -25.34
CA MET A 661 10.25 16.84 -24.23
C MET A 661 11.59 17.56 -24.33
N CYS A 662 12.65 16.90 -24.82
CA CYS A 662 13.90 17.57 -25.19
C CYS A 662 13.66 18.68 -26.24
N TRP A 663 12.83 18.41 -27.26
CA TRP A 663 12.46 19.43 -28.25
C TRP A 663 11.65 20.57 -27.62
N VAL A 664 10.68 20.26 -26.76
CA VAL A 664 9.86 21.25 -26.05
C VAL A 664 10.76 22.21 -25.26
N THR A 665 11.79 21.71 -24.57
CA THR A 665 12.77 22.55 -23.86
C THR A 665 13.34 23.63 -24.79
N ILE A 666 13.80 23.25 -25.98
CA ILE A 666 14.44 24.18 -26.92
C ILE A 666 13.41 25.13 -27.54
N ASP A 667 12.27 24.59 -28.00
CA ASP A 667 11.22 25.38 -28.64
C ASP A 667 10.67 26.47 -27.70
N ARG A 668 10.45 26.14 -26.43
CA ARG A 668 9.99 27.14 -25.45
C ARG A 668 11.06 28.16 -25.11
N ALA A 669 12.33 27.74 -24.99
CA ALA A 669 13.43 28.67 -24.79
C ALA A 669 13.55 29.67 -25.96
N MET A 670 13.41 29.21 -27.20
CA MET A 670 13.39 30.06 -28.40
C MET A 670 12.23 31.05 -28.36
N LYS A 671 11.00 30.59 -28.07
CA LYS A 671 9.82 31.46 -27.97
C LYS A 671 9.98 32.54 -26.90
N ILE A 672 10.59 32.21 -25.77
CA ILE A 672 10.91 33.18 -24.71
C ILE A 672 11.92 34.20 -25.24
N ALA A 673 13.02 33.74 -25.85
CA ALA A 673 14.08 34.61 -26.36
C ALA A 673 13.57 35.58 -27.44
N GLU A 674 12.80 35.08 -28.41
CA GLU A 674 12.20 35.89 -29.48
C GLU A 674 11.26 36.96 -28.91
N ARG A 675 10.35 36.55 -28.03
CA ARG A 675 9.28 37.44 -27.56
C ARG A 675 9.77 38.49 -26.56
N TYR A 676 10.70 38.13 -25.68
CA TYR A 676 11.10 38.98 -24.55
C TYR A 676 12.52 39.55 -24.68
N LEU A 677 13.40 38.91 -25.44
CA LEU A 677 14.77 39.39 -25.70
C LEU A 677 14.94 39.94 -27.12
N GLY A 678 13.93 39.78 -27.99
CA GLY A 678 13.94 40.27 -29.38
C GLY A 678 14.95 39.55 -30.29
N THR A 679 15.56 38.47 -29.81
CA THR A 679 16.59 37.72 -30.54
C THR A 679 16.48 36.23 -30.20
N CYS A 680 16.69 35.38 -31.20
CA CYS A 680 16.80 33.94 -31.05
C CYS A 680 18.19 33.50 -31.48
N ARG A 681 18.81 32.58 -30.74
CA ARG A 681 20.11 32.05 -31.13
C ARG A 681 19.93 31.02 -32.26
N GLN A 682 20.74 31.13 -33.31
CA GLN A 682 20.67 30.23 -34.46
C GLN A 682 20.97 28.77 -34.09
N ASP A 683 21.88 28.54 -33.14
CA ASP A 683 22.23 27.20 -32.67
C ASP A 683 21.07 26.49 -31.98
N TRP A 684 20.20 27.22 -31.26
CA TRP A 684 18.97 26.66 -30.69
C TRP A 684 17.97 26.26 -31.78
N GLN A 685 17.81 27.09 -32.81
CA GLN A 685 16.96 26.78 -33.95
C GLN A 685 17.44 25.51 -34.68
N ASP A 686 18.75 25.39 -34.90
CA ASP A 686 19.37 24.22 -35.53
C ASP A 686 19.19 22.96 -34.67
N LEU A 687 19.34 23.07 -33.35
CA LEU A 687 19.11 21.98 -32.41
C LEU A 687 17.65 21.53 -32.38
N ALA A 688 16.70 22.46 -32.29
CA ALA A 688 15.27 22.13 -32.32
C ALA A 688 14.89 21.43 -33.62
N ASN A 689 15.40 21.90 -34.76
CA ASN A 689 15.20 21.25 -36.05
C ASN A 689 15.80 19.83 -36.07
N ALA A 690 17.02 19.66 -35.57
CA ALA A 690 17.68 18.36 -35.50
C ALA A 690 16.89 17.35 -34.65
N ILE A 691 16.39 17.75 -33.48
CA ILE A 691 15.58 16.87 -32.62
C ILE A 691 14.23 16.56 -33.30
N ARG A 692 13.57 17.56 -33.88
CA ARG A 692 12.28 17.36 -34.57
C ARG A 692 12.41 16.38 -35.74
N ASP A 693 13.44 16.54 -36.56
CA ASP A 693 13.68 15.68 -37.72
C ASP A 693 14.04 14.25 -37.28
N ASP A 694 14.79 14.09 -36.18
CA ASP A 694 15.10 12.79 -35.57
C ASP A 694 13.82 12.09 -35.08
N VAL A 695 12.99 12.77 -34.29
CA VAL A 695 11.70 12.21 -33.80
C VAL A 695 10.75 11.89 -34.95
N CYS A 696 10.58 12.80 -35.91
CA CYS A 696 9.68 12.60 -37.05
C CYS A 696 10.09 11.43 -37.94
N SER A 697 11.40 11.14 -38.03
CA SER A 697 11.94 10.07 -38.88
C SER A 697 12.03 8.73 -38.17
N GLN A 698 12.40 8.69 -36.89
CA GLN A 698 12.65 7.46 -36.13
C GLN A 698 11.47 7.06 -35.21
N GLY A 699 10.65 8.02 -34.80
CA GLY A 699 9.56 7.80 -33.84
C GLY A 699 8.25 7.30 -34.46
N TYR A 700 8.01 7.61 -35.74
CA TYR A 700 6.81 7.15 -36.45
C TYR A 700 7.06 5.83 -37.16
N ASN A 701 6.29 4.80 -36.81
CA ASN A 701 6.36 3.49 -37.44
C ASN A 701 5.27 3.36 -38.52
N GLN A 702 5.67 3.05 -39.75
CA GLN A 702 4.74 2.96 -40.88
C GLN A 702 3.77 1.77 -40.78
N GLU A 703 4.20 0.64 -40.23
CA GLU A 703 3.35 -0.56 -40.10
C GLU A 703 2.37 -0.41 -38.93
N ALA A 704 2.83 0.14 -37.79
CA ALA A 704 1.95 0.47 -36.66
C ALA A 704 1.01 1.66 -36.98
N ARG A 705 1.39 2.48 -37.98
CA ARG A 705 0.70 3.72 -38.39
C ARG A 705 0.54 4.72 -37.25
N ALA A 706 1.55 4.83 -36.41
CA ALA A 706 1.57 5.69 -35.25
C ALA A 706 2.99 6.11 -34.87
N PHE A 707 3.11 7.21 -34.13
CA PHE A 707 4.25 7.37 -33.22
C PHE A 707 4.17 6.28 -32.15
N THR A 708 5.31 5.64 -31.88
CA THR A 708 5.40 4.46 -31.01
C THR A 708 6.18 4.78 -29.73
N ALA A 709 6.17 3.86 -28.77
CA ALA A 709 6.76 4.06 -27.45
C ALA A 709 8.24 4.47 -27.52
N TRP A 710 9.04 3.74 -28.32
CA TRP A 710 10.44 4.05 -28.60
C TRP A 710 10.79 3.83 -30.07
N TYR A 711 11.92 4.39 -30.51
CA TYR A 711 12.37 4.30 -31.89
C TYR A 711 12.48 2.86 -32.39
N GLY A 712 11.91 2.61 -33.58
CA GLY A 712 11.92 1.31 -34.24
C GLY A 712 10.94 0.28 -33.65
N SER A 713 10.17 0.61 -32.62
CA SER A 713 9.16 -0.28 -32.04
C SER A 713 7.85 -0.28 -32.82
N TYR A 714 6.96 -1.23 -32.52
CA TYR A 714 5.56 -1.25 -32.93
C TYR A 714 4.60 -0.97 -31.77
N GLU A 715 5.16 -0.81 -30.57
CA GLU A 715 4.43 -0.72 -29.32
C GLU A 715 3.86 0.68 -29.13
N LEU A 716 2.62 0.75 -28.66
CA LEU A 716 1.93 2.02 -28.44
C LEU A 716 2.11 2.49 -27.00
N ASP A 717 2.17 3.80 -26.84
CA ASP A 717 2.26 4.48 -25.54
C ASP A 717 1.47 5.79 -25.62
N ALA A 718 0.59 6.05 -24.66
CA ALA A 718 -0.27 7.23 -24.67
C ALA A 718 0.52 8.56 -24.62
N SER A 719 1.74 8.56 -24.08
CA SER A 719 2.58 9.77 -23.97
C SER A 719 2.98 10.37 -25.33
N VAL A 720 2.92 9.60 -26.42
CA VAL A 720 3.24 10.08 -27.76
C VAL A 720 2.20 11.06 -28.31
N LEU A 721 1.01 11.13 -27.70
CA LEU A 721 0.00 12.15 -28.01
C LEU A 721 0.54 13.57 -27.79
N LEU A 722 1.53 13.73 -26.90
CA LEU A 722 2.18 15.01 -26.64
C LEU A 722 2.99 15.54 -27.83
N ALA A 723 3.35 14.70 -28.80
CA ALA A 723 4.04 15.15 -30.02
C ALA A 723 3.21 16.21 -30.77
N GLY A 724 1.92 15.98 -30.97
CA GLY A 724 1.04 16.95 -31.65
C GLY A 724 0.56 18.05 -30.70
N THR A 725 0.15 17.70 -29.47
CA THR A 725 -0.45 18.69 -28.57
C THR A 725 0.55 19.70 -28.01
N MET A 726 1.86 19.39 -28.00
CA MET A 726 2.93 20.33 -27.63
C MET A 726 3.56 21.07 -28.82
N GLY A 727 3.17 20.73 -30.06
CA GLY A 727 3.52 21.43 -31.28
C GLY A 727 4.76 20.91 -32.04
N LEU A 728 5.27 19.72 -31.73
CA LEU A 728 6.39 19.12 -32.48
C LEU A 728 5.99 18.87 -33.94
N ILE A 729 4.75 18.42 -34.13
CA ILE A 729 4.13 18.11 -35.42
C ILE A 729 2.77 18.81 -35.52
N ASP A 730 2.37 19.22 -36.73
CA ASP A 730 1.04 19.80 -36.96
C ASP A 730 -0.04 18.77 -36.57
N PRO A 731 -1.04 19.14 -35.76
CA PRO A 731 -2.14 18.25 -35.40
C PRO A 731 -2.92 17.68 -36.61
N ASN A 732 -2.90 18.36 -37.76
CA ASN A 732 -3.52 17.88 -39.00
C ASN A 732 -2.61 16.98 -39.84
N ASP A 733 -1.35 16.77 -39.45
CA ASP A 733 -0.45 15.82 -40.12
C ASP A 733 -1.05 14.40 -40.01
N GLU A 734 -1.12 13.69 -41.13
CA GLU A 734 -1.71 12.36 -41.20
C GLU A 734 -1.07 11.38 -40.19
N ARG A 735 0.22 11.54 -39.89
CA ARG A 735 0.94 10.74 -38.90
C ARG A 735 0.41 10.96 -37.48
N PHE A 736 0.09 12.20 -37.12
CA PHE A 736 -0.47 12.48 -35.80
C PHE A 736 -1.93 12.03 -35.72
N VAL A 737 -2.74 12.33 -36.74
CA VAL A 737 -4.14 11.89 -36.81
C VAL A 737 -4.26 10.37 -36.72
N SER A 738 -3.39 9.61 -37.41
CA SER A 738 -3.37 8.15 -37.32
C SER A 738 -2.92 7.68 -35.93
N THR A 739 -1.96 8.35 -35.31
CA THR A 739 -1.52 8.06 -33.93
C THR A 739 -2.69 8.19 -32.94
N VAL A 740 -3.45 9.28 -33.00
CA VAL A 740 -4.62 9.49 -32.13
C VAL A 740 -5.64 8.36 -32.29
N ARG A 741 -5.93 7.95 -33.53
CA ARG A 741 -6.85 6.82 -33.80
C ARG A 741 -6.32 5.50 -33.26
N ARG A 742 -5.03 5.20 -33.43
CA ARG A 742 -4.44 3.95 -32.92
C ARG A 742 -4.43 3.89 -31.39
N ILE A 743 -4.15 5.01 -30.72
CA ILE A 743 -4.23 5.09 -29.26
C ILE A 743 -5.67 4.93 -28.76
N GLU A 744 -6.65 5.56 -29.42
CA GLU A 744 -8.08 5.34 -29.12
C GLU A 744 -8.47 3.85 -29.30
N GLU A 745 -8.11 3.24 -30.42
CA GLU A 745 -8.48 1.85 -30.72
C GLU A 745 -7.86 0.84 -29.75
N GLU A 746 -6.61 1.06 -29.34
CA GLU A 746 -5.83 0.06 -28.60
C GLU A 746 -5.75 0.34 -27.10
N LEU A 747 -5.74 1.60 -26.66
CA LEU A 747 -5.49 1.95 -25.24
C LEU A 747 -6.71 2.53 -24.52
N LEU A 748 -7.77 2.97 -25.20
CA LEU A 748 -9.00 3.42 -24.54
C LEU A 748 -9.89 2.21 -24.18
N LEU A 749 -10.21 2.07 -22.89
CA LEU A 749 -11.20 1.11 -22.40
C LEU A 749 -12.24 1.82 -21.54
N GLY A 750 -13.46 1.94 -22.07
CA GLY A 750 -14.55 2.65 -21.40
C GLY A 750 -14.22 4.14 -21.20
N PRO A 751 -14.12 4.63 -19.95
CA PRO A 751 -13.76 6.00 -19.63
C PRO A 751 -12.26 6.24 -19.43
N ALA A 752 -11.41 5.20 -19.46
CA ALA A 752 -10.01 5.30 -19.05
C ALA A 752 -9.04 4.84 -20.15
N VAL A 753 -7.89 5.53 -20.26
CA VAL A 753 -6.82 5.22 -21.23
C VAL A 753 -5.62 4.62 -20.50
N PHE A 754 -5.17 3.44 -20.93
CA PHE A 754 -3.96 2.79 -20.41
C PHE A 754 -2.69 3.54 -20.83
N ARG A 755 -1.62 3.46 -20.02
CA ARG A 755 -0.32 4.06 -20.39
C ARG A 755 0.20 3.36 -21.63
N TYR A 756 0.18 2.03 -21.60
CA TYR A 756 0.63 1.12 -22.64
C TYR A 756 0.09 -0.31 -22.41
N LYS A 757 0.47 -1.26 -23.28
CA LYS A 757 0.18 -2.70 -23.15
C LYS A 757 1.39 -3.62 -23.33
N TYR A 758 2.58 -3.06 -23.56
CA TYR A 758 3.81 -3.82 -23.72
C TYR A 758 4.37 -4.31 -22.38
N ASP A 759 5.26 -5.30 -22.43
CA ASP A 759 6.00 -5.78 -21.26
C ASP A 759 7.06 -4.75 -20.82
N ASP A 760 6.93 -4.28 -19.58
CA ASP A 760 7.76 -3.26 -18.95
C ASP A 760 8.75 -3.83 -17.91
N GLY A 761 8.88 -5.16 -17.86
CA GLY A 761 9.74 -5.87 -16.93
C GLY A 761 9.14 -6.09 -15.55
N LEU A 762 7.86 -5.77 -15.33
CA LEU A 762 7.15 -6.00 -14.08
C LEU A 762 5.96 -6.95 -14.29
N PRO A 763 5.68 -7.87 -13.34
CA PRO A 763 4.50 -8.72 -13.40
C PRO A 763 3.22 -7.94 -13.04
N GLY A 764 2.08 -8.47 -13.46
CA GLY A 764 0.76 -7.89 -13.19
C GLY A 764 0.28 -6.94 -14.29
N GLY A 765 -0.93 -6.40 -14.10
CA GLY A 765 -1.52 -5.39 -14.96
C GLY A 765 -1.38 -3.98 -14.39
N GLU A 766 -2.21 -3.06 -14.90
CA GLU A 766 -2.43 -1.72 -14.36
C GLU A 766 -3.89 -1.31 -14.63
N GLY A 767 -4.33 -0.20 -14.05
CA GLY A 767 -5.56 0.48 -14.42
C GLY A 767 -5.37 1.43 -15.61
N GLY A 768 -6.46 2.06 -16.06
CA GLY A 768 -6.36 3.17 -17.00
C GLY A 768 -5.89 4.43 -16.28
N PHE A 769 -4.82 5.06 -16.77
CA PHE A 769 -4.22 6.24 -16.15
C PHE A 769 -5.04 7.49 -16.46
N ASN A 770 -5.47 8.19 -15.40
CA ASN A 770 -6.40 9.32 -15.54
C ASN A 770 -5.79 10.47 -16.38
N PHE A 771 -4.50 10.74 -16.23
CA PHE A 771 -3.83 11.77 -17.04
C PHE A 771 -3.69 11.39 -18.53
N CYS A 772 -3.53 10.11 -18.86
CA CYS A 772 -3.51 9.65 -20.25
C CYS A 772 -4.89 9.81 -20.91
N THR A 773 -5.95 9.67 -20.13
CA THR A 773 -7.32 9.99 -20.58
C THR A 773 -7.42 11.47 -20.94
N CYS A 774 -6.86 12.35 -20.11
CA CYS A 774 -6.80 13.78 -20.39
C CYS A 774 -5.99 14.11 -21.65
N TRP A 775 -4.88 13.41 -21.90
CA TRP A 775 -4.10 13.58 -23.13
C TRP A 775 -4.88 13.17 -24.38
N LEU A 776 -5.69 12.11 -24.33
CA LEU A 776 -6.53 11.72 -25.46
C LEU A 776 -7.63 12.76 -25.74
N ILE A 777 -8.24 13.31 -24.69
CA ILE A 777 -9.20 14.42 -24.82
C ILE A 777 -8.55 15.63 -25.49
N ASP A 778 -7.34 16.01 -25.04
CA ASP A 778 -6.57 17.10 -25.64
C ASP A 778 -6.20 16.82 -27.10
N ALA A 779 -5.85 15.58 -27.42
CA ALA A 779 -5.53 15.16 -28.78
C ALA A 779 -6.77 15.21 -29.69
N TYR A 780 -7.94 14.81 -29.20
CA TYR A 780 -9.20 14.96 -29.93
C TYR A 780 -9.50 16.42 -30.26
N LEU A 781 -9.36 17.33 -29.29
CA LEU A 781 -9.52 18.76 -29.54
C LEU A 781 -8.51 19.26 -30.58
N ALA A 782 -7.25 18.83 -30.49
CA ALA A 782 -6.20 19.24 -31.42
C ALA A 782 -6.47 18.79 -32.88
N VAL A 783 -7.06 17.61 -33.08
CA VAL A 783 -7.42 17.09 -34.41
C VAL A 783 -8.84 17.44 -34.85
N GLY A 784 -9.54 18.32 -34.13
CA GLY A 784 -10.89 18.80 -34.46
C GLY A 784 -12.04 17.85 -34.14
N ARG A 785 -11.81 16.78 -33.36
CA ARG A 785 -12.82 15.80 -32.89
C ARG A 785 -13.50 16.25 -31.59
N VAL A 786 -14.17 17.39 -31.65
CA VAL A 786 -14.69 18.09 -30.45
C VAL A 786 -15.80 17.30 -29.74
N ASP A 787 -16.69 16.65 -30.48
CA ASP A 787 -17.80 15.86 -29.90
C ASP A 787 -17.27 14.66 -29.11
N GLU A 788 -16.26 13.96 -29.64
CA GLU A 788 -15.60 12.86 -28.94
C GLU A 788 -14.83 13.32 -27.70
N ALA A 789 -14.21 14.50 -27.76
CA ALA A 789 -13.57 15.12 -26.60
C ALA A 789 -14.57 15.37 -25.46
N TRP A 790 -15.73 15.96 -25.76
CA TRP A 790 -16.81 16.15 -24.79
C TRP A 790 -17.36 14.84 -24.26
N ALA A 791 -17.59 13.86 -25.14
CA ALA A 791 -18.11 12.56 -24.74
C ALA A 791 -17.16 11.83 -23.77
N LEU A 792 -15.85 11.84 -24.05
CA LEU A 792 -14.85 11.23 -23.18
C LEU A 792 -14.70 12.02 -21.88
N PHE A 793 -14.63 13.36 -21.93
CA PHE A 793 -14.53 14.20 -20.73
C PHE A 793 -15.71 14.01 -19.78
N ASN A 794 -16.94 13.96 -20.29
CA ASN A 794 -18.12 13.72 -19.47
C ASN A 794 -18.06 12.37 -18.75
N ARG A 795 -17.55 11.31 -19.38
CA ARG A 795 -17.33 10.01 -18.72
C ARG A 795 -16.14 10.04 -17.74
N TYR A 796 -15.06 10.73 -18.08
CA TYR A 796 -13.89 10.89 -17.21
C TYR A 796 -14.26 11.58 -15.89
N THR A 797 -15.06 12.64 -15.94
CA THR A 797 -15.45 13.39 -14.73
C THR A 797 -16.29 12.58 -13.74
N THR A 798 -16.95 11.50 -14.18
CA THR A 798 -17.67 10.60 -13.26
C THR A 798 -16.75 9.67 -12.50
N LEU A 799 -15.45 9.60 -12.85
CA LEU A 799 -14.45 8.81 -12.13
C LEU A 799 -13.95 9.50 -10.86
N ALA A 800 -14.21 10.80 -10.71
CA ALA A 800 -13.93 11.48 -9.46
C ALA A 800 -14.82 10.89 -8.35
N GLY A 801 -14.22 10.52 -7.23
CA GLY A 801 -14.95 9.98 -6.08
C GLY A 801 -15.92 11.00 -5.46
N PRO A 802 -16.67 10.60 -4.41
CA PRO A 802 -17.64 11.49 -3.75
C PRO A 802 -16.99 12.76 -3.15
N THR A 803 -15.67 12.72 -2.93
CA THR A 803 -14.87 13.85 -2.44
C THR A 803 -14.45 14.83 -3.54
N GLY A 804 -14.61 14.44 -4.82
CA GLY A 804 -14.08 15.16 -5.98
C GLY A 804 -12.56 15.05 -6.13
N LEU A 805 -11.90 14.19 -5.34
CA LEU A 805 -10.50 13.84 -5.51
C LEU A 805 -10.34 12.72 -6.54
N ILE A 806 -9.23 12.76 -7.30
CA ILE A 806 -8.98 11.84 -8.41
C ILE A 806 -7.67 11.06 -8.12
N PRO A 807 -7.72 9.72 -8.11
CA PRO A 807 -6.54 8.89 -7.95
C PRO A 807 -5.70 8.83 -9.23
N GLU A 808 -4.58 8.13 -9.19
CA GLU A 808 -3.67 7.93 -10.33
C GLU A 808 -4.33 7.17 -11.49
N GLU A 809 -4.96 6.03 -11.20
CA GLU A 809 -5.57 5.17 -12.20
C GLU A 809 -7.00 4.80 -11.85
N TYR A 810 -7.67 4.16 -12.80
CA TYR A 810 -9.02 3.64 -12.65
C TYR A 810 -9.12 2.22 -13.17
N ASN A 811 -9.65 1.32 -12.35
CA ASN A 811 -9.93 -0.05 -12.76
C ASN A 811 -11.33 -0.13 -13.40
N VAL A 812 -11.36 -0.37 -14.71
CA VAL A 812 -12.62 -0.45 -15.46
C VAL A 812 -13.46 -1.68 -15.14
N GLN A 813 -12.87 -2.73 -14.57
CA GLN A 813 -13.55 -3.98 -14.23
C GLN A 813 -14.18 -3.90 -12.83
N SER A 814 -13.43 -3.42 -11.84
CA SER A 814 -13.93 -3.29 -10.47
C SER A 814 -14.72 -2.01 -10.25
N GLY A 815 -14.50 -0.98 -11.07
CA GLY A 815 -15.17 0.31 -10.97
C GLY A 815 -14.56 1.26 -9.93
N HIS A 816 -13.36 0.96 -9.43
CA HIS A 816 -12.69 1.67 -8.33
C HIS A 816 -11.40 2.35 -8.76
N GLY A 817 -10.99 3.36 -7.97
CA GLY A 817 -9.70 4.01 -8.10
C GLY A 817 -8.52 3.09 -7.79
N LEU A 818 -7.39 3.31 -8.45
CA LEU A 818 -6.12 2.61 -8.25
C LEU A 818 -4.94 3.60 -8.20
N GLY A 819 -3.78 3.11 -7.74
CA GLY A 819 -2.57 3.91 -7.59
C GLY A 819 -2.69 5.01 -6.53
N ASN A 820 -1.72 5.92 -6.47
CA ASN A 820 -1.64 6.87 -5.37
C ASN A 820 -2.76 7.95 -5.39
N HIS A 821 -3.16 8.44 -4.20
CA HIS A 821 -4.35 9.29 -4.04
C HIS A 821 -4.20 10.42 -3.02
N PRO A 822 -4.76 11.62 -3.28
CA PRO A 822 -5.04 12.12 -4.62
C PRO A 822 -3.74 12.27 -5.42
N GLN A 823 -3.81 12.09 -6.73
CA GLN A 823 -2.66 12.27 -7.62
C GLN A 823 -2.68 13.66 -8.25
N ALA A 824 -1.52 14.35 -8.25
CA ALA A 824 -1.38 15.68 -8.80
C ALA A 824 -1.68 15.71 -10.32
N TYR A 825 -1.17 14.74 -11.09
CA TYR A 825 -1.40 14.69 -12.54
C TYR A 825 -2.86 14.58 -12.94
N SER A 826 -3.62 13.67 -12.33
CA SER A 826 -5.05 13.53 -12.59
C SER A 826 -5.80 14.85 -12.42
N HIS A 827 -5.48 15.59 -11.36
CA HIS A 827 -6.06 16.90 -11.08
C HIS A 827 -5.60 17.99 -12.07
N ALA A 828 -4.32 17.99 -12.47
CA ALA A 828 -3.81 18.91 -13.49
C ALA A 828 -4.48 18.67 -14.86
N GLY A 829 -4.61 17.40 -15.27
CA GLY A 829 -5.26 17.01 -16.53
C GLY A 829 -6.71 17.46 -16.61
N LEU A 830 -7.47 17.30 -15.52
CA LEU A 830 -8.84 17.80 -15.45
C LEU A 830 -8.90 19.32 -15.70
N ILE A 831 -8.03 20.08 -15.04
CA ILE A 831 -7.99 21.54 -15.19
C ILE A 831 -7.68 21.93 -16.64
N PHE A 832 -6.69 21.28 -17.26
CA PHE A 832 -6.34 21.53 -18.67
C PHE A 832 -7.50 21.24 -19.62
N ASN A 833 -8.15 20.08 -19.49
CA ASN A 833 -9.27 19.73 -20.35
C ASN A 833 -10.44 20.69 -20.16
N ALA A 834 -10.80 21.03 -18.91
CA ALA A 834 -11.89 21.97 -18.64
C ALA A 834 -11.66 23.35 -19.27
N LEU A 835 -10.43 23.87 -19.18
CA LEU A 835 -10.06 25.14 -19.81
C LEU A 835 -10.11 25.07 -21.35
N LYS A 836 -9.56 24.00 -21.94
CA LYS A 836 -9.55 23.83 -23.41
C LYS A 836 -10.95 23.60 -23.97
N LEU A 837 -11.80 22.85 -23.28
CA LEU A 837 -13.19 22.62 -23.66
C LEU A 837 -14.03 23.90 -23.56
N ALA A 838 -13.81 24.73 -22.53
CA ALA A 838 -14.45 26.04 -22.44
C ALA A 838 -14.14 26.91 -23.67
N GLN A 839 -12.85 26.97 -24.06
CA GLN A 839 -12.41 27.71 -25.25
C GLN A 839 -12.99 27.14 -26.55
N ALA A 840 -13.06 25.81 -26.67
CA ALA A 840 -13.64 25.15 -27.85
C ALA A 840 -15.16 25.39 -27.96
N GLY A 841 -15.88 25.46 -26.83
CA GLY A 841 -17.32 25.75 -26.78
C GLY A 841 -17.66 27.20 -27.20
N GLU A 842 -16.81 28.17 -26.84
CA GLU A 842 -16.99 29.57 -27.25
C GLU A 842 -16.86 29.79 -28.77
N GLY A 843 -16.14 28.92 -29.48
CA GLY A 843 -15.99 28.96 -30.94
C GLY A 843 -17.11 28.29 -31.73
N ALA A 844 -18.02 27.57 -31.07
CA ALA A 844 -19.13 26.84 -31.69
C ALA A 844 -20.49 27.57 -31.61
N CYS A 845 -20.53 28.77 -31.01
CA CYS A 845 -21.75 29.52 -30.73
C CYS A 845 -22.01 30.68 -31.71
#